data_AF-A0A2D8FEA8-F1
#
_entry.id   AF-A0A2D8FEA8-F1
#
_cell.length_a   1.000
_cell.length_b   1.000
_cell.length_c   1.000
_cell.angle_alpha   90.00
_cell.angle_beta   90.00
_cell.angle_gamma   90.00
#
_symmetry.space_group_name_H-M   'P 1'
#
loop_
_entity.id
_entity.type
_entity.pdbx_description
1 polymer ?
#
loop_
_entity_poly.entity_id
_entity_poly.type
_entity_poly.pdbx_seq_one_letter_code
_entity_poly.pdbx_strand_id
1 'polypeptide(L)'
;MELLFLLILILTMAIALGSGFPVAFALPGSAILSISLAAICGFIFENNIDAYFHSGSASQWISAGVTNLRGIYWEVERDTLIAIPLFIFMGIMLQRSKIAEDLLVTMAQLFGRIPGGLGISVVFVGALLAATTGIVGATVVAMGLISLPAMLRNKYSPSLATGTIAASGTLGQIIPPSIVLIILADQLASATDQASTLRKNLFKENTGELMMPSVFDVTSTSAGEMFLGAFLPGLVLVGLYMLFILVLALLFPKTAPAVPYDGKVDKSFWLKVFLTLVPPLTLIIIVLGSIITGIATVNQAGAIGAAGAIVMAGYRLQSSSKTAFYPAFVLIISLILIGYSLINYEMNVKAVDTEEDRIGIMIGAIGTLLLISSLIWSGIRLFDAENTMKGVMLETAKTTSLVFIILLGAAMLTAAFRAFGGEDLVRDYLNSLAGGFWTKFIVVMAVIFILGFFLDFIEIAVVVVPIVAPILLADPSANITAVWLGVMIGLNIQTSFLTPPFGFALFYLRGVAPAIVKTVQMYKGVIPFITLQLLALGVVGFYPSLVNYLPNRVSFLSETSPPPKNPKLQYCIEKYVGENVLTDENNVKKAVFRVREVDLTTLPKSYQSLVIKSIDDVNKGLVHLNQAFKIEEEINKKAVDYEPQLLFVRNIEKDIRILEKESKEIKTLISRLEKNQEDEKKLLQNDLIAKKTIIDNYKSQIPSDWPNKYKDFQSLIKKEKIERSKYRRLMDGSYNEIFKIYTIINLKDTFSMFESRFKNISAKLEVNDPKQLIDEIKLFTQELNKIPDNRNIISSL
;
A
#
# COMPACT_ATOMS: atom_id res chain seq x y z
N MET A 1 4.33 -38.87 -3.82
CA MET A 1 5.15 -38.49 -4.99
C MET A 1 5.09 -36.99 -5.29
N GLU A 2 4.01 -36.27 -4.96
CA GLU A 2 3.92 -34.80 -5.10
C GLU A 2 5.07 -34.04 -4.41
N LEU A 3 5.41 -34.42 -3.18
CA LEU A 3 6.55 -33.85 -2.43
C LEU A 3 7.91 -34.04 -3.12
N LEU A 4 8.06 -35.08 -3.95
CA LEU A 4 9.28 -35.30 -4.71
C LEU A 4 9.44 -34.22 -5.78
N PHE A 5 8.37 -33.90 -6.52
CA PHE A 5 8.40 -32.86 -7.54
C PHE A 5 8.49 -31.46 -6.95
N LEU A 6 7.90 -31.24 -5.77
CA LEU A 6 8.13 -30.03 -4.99
C LEU A 6 9.62 -29.90 -4.58
N LEU A 7 10.25 -30.99 -4.15
CA LEU A 7 11.67 -31.00 -3.80
C LEU A 7 12.56 -30.80 -5.04
N ILE A 8 12.21 -31.39 -6.18
CA ILE A 8 12.90 -31.15 -7.47
C ILE A 8 12.77 -29.67 -7.86
N LEU A 9 11.60 -29.06 -7.71
CA LEU A 9 11.39 -27.64 -7.96
C LEU A 9 12.34 -26.78 -7.11
N ILE A 10 12.37 -27.02 -5.80
CA ILE A 10 13.21 -26.25 -4.87
C ILE A 10 14.70 -26.48 -5.16
N LEU A 11 15.13 -27.72 -5.41
CA LEU A 11 16.53 -28.05 -5.71
C LEU A 11 16.99 -27.45 -7.03
N THR A 12 16.20 -27.60 -8.09
CA THR A 12 16.55 -27.04 -9.41
C THR A 12 16.63 -25.52 -9.35
N MET A 13 15.69 -24.87 -8.65
CA MET A 13 15.73 -23.44 -8.38
C MET A 13 16.98 -23.06 -7.58
N ALA A 14 17.26 -23.74 -6.46
CA ALA A 14 18.40 -23.45 -5.60
C ALA A 14 19.74 -23.65 -6.31
N ILE A 15 19.88 -24.69 -7.13
CA ILE A 15 21.08 -24.96 -7.93
C ILE A 15 21.24 -23.90 -9.02
N ALA A 16 20.17 -23.55 -9.74
CA ALA A 16 20.22 -22.52 -10.77
C ALA A 16 20.66 -21.18 -10.17
N LEU A 17 20.04 -20.76 -9.06
CA LEU A 17 20.40 -19.53 -8.35
C LEU A 17 21.83 -19.59 -7.79
N GLY A 18 22.22 -20.70 -7.16
CA GLY A 18 23.55 -20.91 -6.60
C GLY A 18 24.67 -20.94 -7.64
N SER A 19 24.38 -21.33 -8.87
CA SER A 19 25.31 -21.27 -10.00
C SER A 19 25.52 -19.86 -10.56
N GLY A 20 24.77 -18.87 -10.08
CA GLY A 20 24.77 -17.50 -10.60
C GLY A 20 23.97 -17.34 -11.89
N PHE A 21 23.10 -18.31 -12.22
CA PHE A 21 22.23 -18.20 -13.38
C PHE A 21 21.22 -17.07 -13.18
N PRO A 22 20.89 -16.26 -14.21
CA PRO A 22 19.98 -15.14 -14.02
C PRO A 22 18.62 -15.59 -13.51
N VAL A 23 18.18 -14.99 -12.41
CA VAL A 23 16.93 -15.29 -11.70
C VAL A 23 15.73 -15.30 -12.65
N ALA A 24 15.68 -14.30 -13.54
CA ALA A 24 14.68 -14.13 -14.59
C ALA A 24 14.40 -15.42 -15.38
N PHE A 25 15.39 -16.29 -15.54
CA PHE A 25 15.23 -17.60 -16.20
C PHE A 25 15.19 -18.77 -15.23
N ALA A 26 15.87 -18.67 -14.08
CA ALA A 26 15.89 -19.72 -13.06
C ALA A 26 14.49 -20.01 -12.48
N LEU A 27 13.71 -18.96 -12.17
CA LEU A 27 12.38 -19.11 -11.58
C LEU A 27 11.37 -19.77 -12.54
N PRO A 28 11.10 -19.23 -13.76
CA PRO A 28 10.16 -19.88 -14.67
C PRO A 28 10.72 -21.21 -15.19
N GLY A 29 12.04 -21.31 -15.41
CA GLY A 29 12.67 -22.54 -15.89
C GLY A 29 12.49 -23.70 -14.93
N SER A 30 12.77 -23.51 -13.63
CA SER A 30 12.57 -24.55 -12.61
C SER A 30 11.09 -24.95 -12.49
N ALA A 31 10.17 -23.99 -12.56
CA ALA A 31 8.73 -24.24 -12.56
C ALA A 31 8.26 -25.09 -13.75
N ILE A 32 8.61 -24.68 -14.97
CA ILE A 32 8.24 -25.39 -16.21
C ILE A 32 8.86 -26.78 -16.24
N LEU A 33 10.14 -26.92 -15.86
CA LEU A 33 10.83 -28.20 -15.83
C LEU A 33 10.17 -29.16 -14.86
N SER A 34 9.83 -28.70 -13.65
CA SER A 34 9.24 -29.55 -12.62
C SER A 34 7.82 -29.99 -12.99
N ILE A 35 6.99 -29.07 -13.51
CA ILE A 35 5.64 -29.41 -14.00
C ILE A 35 5.71 -30.38 -15.18
N SER A 36 6.60 -30.13 -16.15
CA SER A 36 6.74 -30.98 -17.33
C SER A 36 7.24 -32.37 -16.95
N LEU A 37 8.22 -32.44 -16.03
CA LEU A 37 8.74 -33.71 -15.53
C LEU A 37 7.66 -34.49 -14.77
N ALA A 38 6.87 -33.83 -13.92
CA ALA A 38 5.73 -34.45 -13.23
C ALA A 38 4.70 -35.00 -14.22
N ALA A 39 4.34 -34.23 -15.26
CA ALA A 39 3.40 -34.66 -16.29
C ALA A 39 3.91 -35.86 -17.10
N ILE A 40 5.19 -35.84 -17.52
CA ILE A 40 5.82 -36.93 -18.28
C ILE A 40 5.91 -38.19 -17.41
N CYS A 41 6.35 -38.07 -16.16
CA CYS A 41 6.42 -39.19 -15.25
C CYS A 41 5.02 -39.75 -14.96
N GLY A 42 4.00 -38.91 -14.78
CA GLY A 42 2.63 -39.35 -14.55
C GLY A 42 2.09 -40.16 -15.74
N PHE A 43 2.37 -39.68 -16.96
CA PHE A 43 2.03 -40.39 -18.18
C PHE A 43 2.74 -41.75 -18.31
N ILE A 44 4.04 -41.81 -17.99
CA ILE A 44 4.84 -43.04 -18.14
C ILE A 44 4.51 -44.09 -17.07
N PHE A 45 4.38 -43.69 -15.81
CA PHE A 45 4.29 -44.62 -14.67
C PHE A 45 2.85 -44.92 -14.24
N GLU A 46 1.93 -43.96 -14.34
CA GLU A 46 0.55 -44.11 -13.87
C GLU A 46 -0.49 -44.05 -15.01
N ASN A 47 -0.03 -43.89 -16.26
CA ASN A 47 -0.87 -43.69 -17.46
C ASN A 47 -1.88 -42.53 -17.29
N ASN A 48 -1.56 -41.58 -16.41
CA ASN A 48 -2.38 -40.42 -16.07
C ASN A 48 -1.48 -39.20 -15.87
N ILE A 49 -1.68 -38.17 -16.69
CA ILE A 49 -0.88 -36.95 -16.68
C ILE A 49 -1.03 -36.20 -15.34
N ASP A 50 -2.17 -36.35 -14.67
CA ASP A 50 -2.52 -35.59 -13.47
C ASP A 50 -2.12 -36.30 -12.16
N ALA A 51 -1.54 -37.49 -12.24
CA ALA A 51 -1.21 -38.36 -11.12
C ALA A 51 -0.39 -37.70 -9.99
N TYR A 52 0.56 -36.82 -10.36
CA TYR A 52 1.53 -36.24 -9.43
C TYR A 52 1.25 -34.78 -9.08
N PHE A 53 0.03 -34.30 -9.33
CA PHE A 53 -0.42 -32.97 -8.95
C PHE A 53 -1.39 -33.05 -7.76
N HIS A 54 -1.20 -32.19 -6.77
CA HIS A 54 -2.05 -32.11 -5.58
C HIS A 54 -3.48 -31.68 -5.95
N SER A 55 -3.60 -30.77 -6.92
CA SER A 55 -4.87 -30.29 -7.46
C SER A 55 -4.68 -29.82 -8.90
N GLY A 56 -5.73 -29.87 -9.73
CA GLY A 56 -5.67 -29.42 -11.13
C GLY A 56 -4.82 -30.30 -12.05
N SER A 57 -4.72 -29.91 -13.32
CA SER A 57 -3.94 -30.62 -14.34
C SER A 57 -2.66 -29.88 -14.76
N ALA A 58 -1.72 -30.59 -15.37
CA ALA A 58 -0.46 -29.99 -15.85
C ALA A 58 -0.69 -28.79 -16.79
N SER A 59 -1.65 -28.90 -17.71
CA SER A 59 -2.00 -27.83 -18.64
C SER A 59 -2.65 -26.64 -17.94
N GLN A 60 -3.44 -26.87 -16.89
CA GLN A 60 -4.03 -25.81 -16.07
C GLN A 60 -2.96 -25.02 -15.34
N TRP A 61 -1.94 -25.66 -14.77
CA TRP A 61 -0.90 -24.93 -14.04
C TRP A 61 0.05 -24.14 -14.93
N ILE A 62 0.44 -24.70 -16.08
CA ILE A 62 1.23 -23.97 -17.09
C ILE A 62 0.42 -22.78 -17.62
N SER A 63 -0.85 -23.01 -17.97
CA SER A 63 -1.72 -21.94 -18.46
C SER A 63 -2.09 -20.94 -17.37
N ALA A 64 -2.20 -21.33 -16.10
CA ALA A 64 -2.43 -20.43 -14.98
C ALA A 64 -1.24 -19.48 -14.78
N GLY A 65 0.00 -19.96 -14.93
CA GLY A 65 1.18 -19.09 -14.93
C GLY A 65 1.13 -18.01 -16.02
N VAL A 66 0.71 -18.39 -17.23
CA VAL A 66 0.57 -17.47 -18.37
C VAL A 66 -0.66 -16.56 -18.23
N THR A 67 -1.76 -17.08 -17.68
CA THR A 67 -3.01 -16.34 -17.50
C THR A 67 -2.88 -15.32 -16.37
N ASN A 68 -2.18 -15.66 -15.28
CA ASN A 68 -1.81 -14.71 -14.23
C ASN A 68 -0.95 -13.58 -14.80
N LEU A 69 -0.02 -13.88 -15.72
CA LEU A 69 0.71 -12.84 -16.43
C LEU A 69 -0.20 -11.97 -17.30
N ARG A 70 -1.13 -12.59 -18.04
CA ARG A 70 -2.10 -11.83 -18.83
C ARG A 70 -2.96 -10.93 -17.93
N GLY A 71 -3.38 -11.41 -16.76
CA GLY A 71 -4.07 -10.62 -15.74
C GLY A 71 -3.25 -9.41 -15.32
N ILE A 72 -1.96 -9.59 -15.02
CA ILE A 72 -1.03 -8.52 -14.63
C ILE A 72 -0.94 -7.38 -15.67
N TYR A 73 -1.09 -7.65 -16.97
CA TYR A 73 -0.99 -6.64 -18.04
C TYR A 73 -2.32 -6.16 -18.62
N TRP A 74 -3.34 -7.01 -18.64
CA TRP A 74 -4.62 -6.74 -19.29
C TRP A 74 -5.68 -6.26 -18.31
N GLU A 75 -5.53 -6.53 -17.00
CA GLU A 75 -6.37 -5.89 -15.99
C GLU A 75 -5.95 -4.43 -15.86
N VAL A 76 -6.80 -3.57 -16.42
CA VAL A 76 -6.76 -2.11 -16.27
C VAL A 76 -6.76 -1.70 -14.77
N GLU A 77 -7.11 -2.61 -13.86
CA GLU A 77 -7.14 -2.38 -12.42
C GLU A 77 -5.77 -2.51 -11.71
N ARG A 78 -4.76 -3.17 -12.32
CA ARG A 78 -3.40 -3.29 -11.73
C ARG A 78 -2.47 -2.14 -12.16
N ASP A 79 -2.96 -0.93 -12.04
CA ASP A 79 -2.27 0.33 -12.40
C ASP A 79 -0.95 0.59 -11.65
N THR A 80 -0.69 -0.13 -10.56
CA THR A 80 0.48 0.07 -9.68
C THR A 80 1.79 -0.29 -10.37
N LEU A 81 1.82 -1.31 -11.23
CA LEU A 81 3.06 -1.77 -11.87
C LEU A 81 3.54 -0.84 -13.00
N ILE A 82 2.63 -0.06 -13.61
CA ILE A 82 2.98 0.99 -14.58
C ILE A 82 3.84 2.09 -13.92
N ALA A 83 3.68 2.27 -12.60
CA ALA A 83 4.49 3.23 -11.86
C ALA A 83 5.97 2.84 -11.79
N ILE A 84 6.30 1.54 -11.79
CA ILE A 84 7.68 1.04 -11.66
C ILE A 84 8.61 1.63 -12.76
N PRO A 85 8.31 1.49 -14.08
CA PRO A 85 9.13 2.10 -15.11
C PRO A 85 9.28 3.62 -14.97
N LEU A 86 8.22 4.32 -14.55
CA LEU A 86 8.24 5.78 -14.41
C LEU A 86 9.14 6.24 -13.26
N PHE A 87 9.09 5.53 -12.12
CA PHE A 87 9.98 5.78 -10.98
C PHE A 87 11.43 5.39 -11.28
N ILE A 88 11.66 4.25 -11.95
CA ILE A 88 13.00 3.86 -12.43
C ILE A 88 13.56 4.95 -13.35
N PHE A 89 12.76 5.43 -14.31
CA PHE A 89 13.16 6.47 -15.23
C PHE A 89 13.53 7.77 -14.50
N MET A 90 12.66 8.23 -13.61
CA MET A 90 12.90 9.42 -12.78
C MET A 90 14.22 9.30 -12.00
N GLY A 91 14.43 8.17 -11.34
CA GLY A 91 15.64 7.88 -10.58
C GLY A 91 16.91 7.93 -11.40
N ILE A 92 16.94 7.18 -12.51
CA ILE A 92 18.11 7.13 -13.40
C ILE A 92 18.37 8.50 -14.05
N MET A 93 17.32 9.25 -14.39
CA MET A 93 17.44 10.61 -14.91
C MET A 93 18.10 11.54 -13.89
N LEU A 94 17.64 11.54 -12.64
CA LEU A 94 18.22 12.34 -11.56
C LEU A 94 19.67 11.94 -11.27
N GLN A 95 19.98 10.65 -11.30
CA GLN A 95 21.35 10.15 -11.13
C GLN A 95 22.28 10.62 -12.26
N ARG A 96 21.85 10.52 -13.53
CA ARG A 96 22.65 10.93 -14.70
C ARG A 96 22.75 12.44 -14.88
N SER A 97 21.87 13.22 -14.25
CA SER A 97 21.87 14.69 -14.32
C SER A 97 22.95 15.40 -13.48
N LYS A 98 23.86 14.66 -12.82
CA LYS A 98 24.92 15.16 -11.91
C LYS A 98 24.41 15.90 -10.66
N ILE A 99 23.10 15.97 -10.44
CA ILE A 99 22.47 16.54 -9.24
C ILE A 99 22.98 15.87 -7.96
N ALA A 100 23.19 14.55 -8.01
CA ALA A 100 23.74 13.76 -6.91
C ALA A 100 25.09 14.30 -6.40
N GLU A 101 25.98 14.62 -7.33
CA GLU A 101 27.33 15.12 -7.03
C GLU A 101 27.25 16.53 -6.44
N ASP A 102 26.44 17.41 -7.02
CA ASP A 102 26.23 18.77 -6.54
C ASP A 102 25.63 18.81 -5.13
N LEU A 103 24.60 17.99 -4.89
CA LEU A 103 23.99 17.82 -3.58
C LEU A 103 25.03 17.36 -2.57
N LEU A 104 25.83 16.36 -2.91
CA LEU A 104 26.86 15.84 -2.01
C LEU A 104 27.91 16.89 -1.68
N VAL A 105 28.46 17.59 -2.68
CA VAL A 105 29.44 18.65 -2.46
C VAL A 105 28.84 19.77 -1.62
N THR A 106 27.62 20.20 -1.92
CA THR A 106 26.96 21.31 -1.21
C THR A 106 26.61 20.94 0.23
N MET A 107 26.12 19.72 0.47
CA MET A 107 25.84 19.22 1.82
C MET A 107 27.13 18.98 2.60
N ALA A 108 28.21 18.54 1.94
CA ALA A 108 29.52 18.41 2.57
C ALA A 108 30.07 19.78 3.00
N GLN A 109 29.83 20.84 2.22
CA GLN A 109 30.19 22.21 2.60
C GLN A 109 29.32 22.73 3.75
N LEU A 110 28.03 22.38 3.76
CA LEU A 110 27.09 22.79 4.82
C LEU A 110 27.43 22.15 6.17
N PHE A 111 27.64 20.83 6.19
CA PHE A 111 27.92 20.09 7.42
C PHE A 111 29.41 19.96 7.74
N GLY A 112 30.32 20.33 6.83
CA GLY A 112 31.77 20.06 6.96
C GLY A 112 32.42 20.59 8.24
N ARG A 113 31.93 21.70 8.78
CA ARG A 113 32.42 22.29 10.05
C ARG A 113 32.12 21.42 11.27
N ILE A 114 31.11 20.56 11.19
CA ILE A 114 30.69 19.66 12.27
C ILE A 114 31.53 18.38 12.18
N PRO A 115 32.05 17.84 13.31
CA PRO A 115 32.68 16.53 13.34
C PRO A 115 31.72 15.47 12.76
N GLY A 116 32.21 14.63 11.84
CA GLY A 116 31.36 13.65 11.13
C GLY A 116 30.47 14.24 10.03
N GLY A 117 30.56 15.55 9.77
CA GLY A 117 29.69 16.28 8.84
C GLY A 117 29.62 15.68 7.44
N LEU A 118 30.76 15.27 6.86
CA LEU A 118 30.78 14.63 5.54
C LEU A 118 30.03 13.29 5.54
N GLY A 119 30.11 12.52 6.63
CA GLY A 119 29.34 11.28 6.78
C GLY A 119 27.84 11.54 6.89
N ILE A 120 27.44 12.59 7.62
CA ILE A 120 26.03 13.04 7.70
C ILE A 120 25.54 13.46 6.31
N SER A 121 26.35 14.20 5.54
CA SER A 121 26.02 14.57 4.16
C SER A 121 25.80 13.34 3.26
N VAL A 122 26.61 12.28 3.41
CA VAL A 122 26.44 11.04 2.66
C VAL A 122 25.11 10.36 3.01
N VAL A 123 24.77 10.25 4.31
CA VAL A 123 23.48 9.68 4.73
C VAL A 123 22.31 10.49 4.20
N PHE A 124 22.37 11.81 4.31
CA PHE A 124 21.28 12.69 3.88
C PHE A 124 21.08 12.67 2.36
N VAL A 125 22.15 12.85 1.59
CA VAL A 125 22.07 12.84 0.12
C VAL A 125 21.77 11.45 -0.39
N GLY A 126 22.33 10.40 0.22
CA GLY A 126 22.01 9.03 -0.12
C GLY A 126 20.56 8.68 0.21
N ALA A 127 19.99 9.14 1.33
CA ALA A 127 18.57 8.99 1.62
C ALA A 127 17.69 9.65 0.54
N LEU A 128 18.02 10.87 0.13
CA LEU A 128 17.28 11.63 -0.89
C LEU A 128 17.35 10.95 -2.26
N LEU A 129 18.54 10.53 -2.69
CA LEU A 129 18.71 9.87 -3.99
C LEU A 129 18.19 8.44 -4.01
N ALA A 130 18.39 7.70 -2.93
CA ALA A 130 17.89 6.33 -2.83
C ALA A 130 16.36 6.32 -2.86
N ALA A 131 15.70 7.31 -2.25
CA ALA A 131 14.25 7.52 -2.35
C ALA A 131 13.78 7.75 -3.80
N THR A 132 14.58 8.43 -4.63
CA THR A 132 14.19 8.71 -6.03
C THR A 132 14.48 7.55 -6.99
N THR A 133 15.50 6.75 -6.69
CA THR A 133 15.98 5.68 -7.58
C THR A 133 15.36 4.33 -7.27
N GLY A 134 15.13 4.00 -5.99
CA GLY A 134 14.60 2.71 -5.57
C GLY A 134 15.50 1.50 -5.91
N ILE A 135 16.69 1.73 -6.46
CA ILE A 135 17.64 0.69 -6.90
C ILE A 135 18.90 0.81 -6.04
N VAL A 136 19.03 -0.12 -5.09
CA VAL A 136 20.13 -0.12 -4.10
C VAL A 136 21.49 -0.20 -4.79
N GLY A 137 21.67 -1.13 -5.74
CA GLY A 137 22.97 -1.35 -6.36
C GLY A 137 23.50 -0.13 -7.12
N ALA A 138 22.67 0.49 -7.95
CA ALA A 138 23.03 1.71 -8.68
C ALA A 138 23.42 2.86 -7.74
N THR A 139 22.65 3.04 -6.65
CA THR A 139 22.91 4.09 -5.66
C THR A 139 24.20 3.86 -4.89
N VAL A 140 24.45 2.62 -4.43
CA VAL A 140 25.68 2.27 -3.70
C VAL A 140 26.92 2.43 -4.60
N VAL A 141 26.83 2.01 -5.87
CA VAL A 141 27.91 2.19 -6.86
C VAL A 141 28.17 3.67 -7.10
N ALA A 142 27.14 4.47 -7.36
CA ALA A 142 27.27 5.91 -7.61
C ALA A 142 27.85 6.64 -6.39
N MET A 143 27.28 6.40 -5.21
CA MET A 143 27.76 6.96 -3.95
C MET A 143 29.16 6.48 -3.60
N GLY A 144 29.51 5.24 -3.95
CA GLY A 144 30.86 4.69 -3.79
C GLY A 144 31.87 5.42 -4.67
N LEU A 145 31.55 5.67 -5.95
CA LEU A 145 32.44 6.38 -6.87
C LEU A 145 32.64 7.85 -6.49
N ILE A 146 31.60 8.50 -5.98
CA ILE A 146 31.63 9.94 -5.66
C ILE A 146 32.13 10.19 -4.22
N SER A 147 31.53 9.52 -3.24
CA SER A 147 31.70 9.83 -1.82
C SER A 147 32.93 9.17 -1.20
N LEU A 148 33.24 7.93 -1.59
CA LEU A 148 34.33 7.18 -0.95
C LEU A 148 35.69 7.87 -1.15
N PRO A 149 36.08 8.32 -2.36
CA PRO A 149 37.33 9.06 -2.53
C PRO A 149 37.35 10.37 -1.73
N ALA A 150 36.22 11.09 -1.67
CA ALA A 150 36.11 12.33 -0.91
C ALA A 150 36.28 12.11 0.60
N MET A 151 35.71 11.04 1.16
CA MET A 151 35.86 10.67 2.57
C MET A 151 37.30 10.25 2.89
N LEU A 152 37.92 9.42 2.04
CA LEU A 152 39.30 8.97 2.24
C LEU A 152 40.31 10.12 2.14
N ARG A 153 40.13 11.07 1.20
CA ARG A 153 40.97 12.28 1.11
C ARG A 153 40.91 13.12 2.37
N ASN A 154 39.75 13.17 3.02
CA ASN A 154 39.54 13.86 4.28
C ASN A 154 39.87 13.02 5.52
N LYS A 155 40.65 11.93 5.36
CA LYS A 155 41.13 11.07 6.45
C LYS A 155 40.02 10.41 7.28
N TYR A 156 38.84 10.17 6.71
CA TYR A 156 37.84 9.33 7.35
C TYR A 156 38.36 7.89 7.46
N SER A 157 37.97 7.20 8.53
CA SER A 157 38.30 5.78 8.66
C SER A 157 37.64 4.98 7.52
N PRO A 158 38.38 4.08 6.83
CA PRO A 158 37.84 3.31 5.71
C PRO A 158 36.58 2.52 6.10
N SER A 159 36.57 1.92 7.28
CA SER A 159 35.40 1.19 7.80
C SER A 159 34.16 2.07 7.92
N LEU A 160 34.26 3.23 8.57
CA LEU A 160 33.10 4.12 8.70
C LEU A 160 32.64 4.62 7.33
N ALA A 161 33.57 5.04 6.47
CA ALA A 161 33.24 5.53 5.14
C ALA A 161 32.46 4.49 4.32
N THR A 162 32.96 3.25 4.26
CA THR A 162 32.27 2.19 3.53
C THR A 162 30.96 1.75 4.17
N GLY A 163 30.90 1.71 5.51
CA GLY A 163 29.68 1.38 6.24
C GLY A 163 28.58 2.39 5.99
N THR A 164 28.90 3.69 6.08
CA THR A 164 27.97 4.78 5.83
C THR A 164 27.45 4.78 4.39
N ILE A 165 28.32 4.56 3.40
CA ILE A 165 27.91 4.53 1.98
C ILE A 165 27.00 3.32 1.71
N ALA A 166 27.39 2.12 2.16
CA ALA A 166 26.58 0.92 1.98
C ALA A 166 25.22 1.07 2.66
N ALA A 167 25.19 1.46 3.94
CA ALA A 167 23.96 1.65 4.70
C ALA A 167 23.06 2.69 4.05
N SER A 168 23.62 3.84 3.65
CA SER A 168 22.87 4.90 3.01
C SER A 168 22.25 4.51 1.68
N GLY A 169 22.93 3.68 0.87
CA GLY A 169 22.40 3.24 -0.42
C GLY A 169 21.21 2.28 -0.30
N THR A 170 21.10 1.56 0.82
CA THR A 170 19.93 0.67 1.08
C THR A 170 18.69 1.41 1.56
N LEU A 171 18.81 2.66 2.00
CA LEU A 171 17.66 3.46 2.49
C LEU A 171 16.55 3.62 1.43
N GLY A 172 16.90 3.52 0.15
CA GLY A 172 15.94 3.61 -0.95
C GLY A 172 14.91 2.48 -0.99
N GLN A 173 15.12 1.41 -0.21
CA GLN A 173 14.13 0.35 -0.09
C GLN A 173 12.94 0.76 0.79
N ILE A 174 13.16 1.65 1.77
CA ILE A 174 12.13 2.03 2.75
C ILE A 174 11.67 3.47 2.59
N ILE A 175 12.51 4.38 2.10
CA ILE A 175 12.14 5.79 1.95
C ILE A 175 11.30 5.97 0.68
N PRO A 176 10.06 6.49 0.78
CA PRO A 176 9.23 6.74 -0.39
C PRO A 176 9.78 7.86 -1.30
N PRO A 177 9.61 7.78 -2.64
CA PRO A 177 8.91 6.74 -3.40
C PRO A 177 9.77 5.48 -3.72
N SER A 178 9.51 4.36 -3.04
CA SER A 178 10.31 3.12 -3.16
C SER A 178 9.66 2.09 -4.07
N ILE A 179 10.42 1.57 -5.04
CA ILE A 179 10.01 0.45 -5.91
C ILE A 179 9.70 -0.80 -5.08
N VAL A 180 10.49 -1.07 -4.03
CA VAL A 180 10.27 -2.20 -3.11
C VAL A 180 8.88 -2.13 -2.51
N LEU A 181 8.46 -0.96 -2.05
CA LEU A 181 7.15 -0.77 -1.42
C LEU A 181 6.01 -0.85 -2.43
N ILE A 182 6.23 -0.42 -3.69
CA ILE A 182 5.25 -0.59 -4.77
C ILE A 182 4.98 -2.08 -5.02
N ILE A 183 6.05 -2.88 -5.14
CA ILE A 183 5.92 -4.32 -5.38
C ILE A 183 5.31 -5.01 -4.17
N LEU A 184 5.78 -4.71 -2.95
CA LEU A 184 5.20 -5.27 -1.73
C LEU A 184 3.72 -4.91 -1.59
N ALA A 185 3.29 -3.71 -2.00
CA ALA A 185 1.88 -3.33 -1.93
C ALA A 185 0.99 -4.21 -2.81
N ASP A 186 1.41 -4.47 -4.05
CA ASP A 186 0.67 -5.34 -4.97
C ASP A 186 0.63 -6.80 -4.45
N GLN A 187 1.77 -7.32 -3.99
CA GLN A 187 1.87 -8.69 -3.50
C GLN A 187 1.08 -8.87 -2.19
N LEU A 188 1.10 -7.87 -1.31
CA LEU A 188 0.31 -7.88 -0.09
C LEU A 188 -1.18 -7.67 -0.34
N ALA A 189 -1.58 -6.87 -1.33
CA ALA A 189 -2.99 -6.74 -1.71
C ALA A 189 -3.56 -8.11 -2.14
N SER A 190 -2.85 -8.81 -3.02
CA SER A 190 -3.20 -10.19 -3.41
C SER A 190 -3.21 -11.14 -2.20
N ALA A 191 -2.22 -11.02 -1.31
CA ALA A 191 -2.16 -11.85 -0.11
C ALA A 191 -3.29 -11.57 0.89
N THR A 192 -3.72 -10.30 1.01
CA THR A 192 -4.85 -9.92 1.86
C THR A 192 -6.17 -10.49 1.35
N ASP A 193 -6.37 -10.55 0.04
CA ASP A 193 -7.58 -11.14 -0.55
C ASP A 193 -7.62 -12.65 -0.33
N GLN A 194 -6.47 -13.31 -0.44
CA GLN A 194 -6.32 -14.74 -0.10
C GLN A 194 -6.57 -14.97 1.39
N ALA A 195 -5.99 -14.17 2.28
CA ALA A 195 -6.21 -14.25 3.72
C ALA A 195 -7.67 -13.99 4.11
N SER A 196 -8.31 -13.00 3.48
CA SER A 196 -9.74 -12.70 3.62
C SER A 196 -10.60 -13.90 3.23
N THR A 197 -10.28 -14.55 2.10
CA THR A 197 -10.98 -15.75 1.64
C THR A 197 -10.79 -16.91 2.61
N LEU A 198 -9.58 -17.12 3.12
CA LEU A 198 -9.29 -18.13 4.15
C LEU A 198 -10.13 -17.87 5.42
N ARG A 199 -10.19 -16.62 5.89
CA ARG A 199 -11.01 -16.25 7.05
C ARG A 199 -12.51 -16.43 6.79
N LYS A 200 -13.00 -16.08 5.60
CA LYS A 200 -14.41 -16.29 5.20
C LYS A 200 -14.77 -17.78 5.19
N ASN A 201 -13.90 -18.63 4.66
CA ASN A 201 -14.09 -20.08 4.67
C ASN A 201 -14.10 -20.62 6.09
N LEU A 202 -13.12 -20.26 6.92
CA LEU A 202 -13.07 -20.65 8.33
C LEU A 202 -14.29 -20.14 9.12
N PHE A 203 -14.74 -18.92 8.86
CA PHE A 203 -15.93 -18.36 9.49
C PHE A 203 -17.17 -19.17 9.10
N LYS A 204 -17.38 -19.42 7.81
CA LYS A 204 -18.49 -20.23 7.30
C LYS A 204 -18.49 -21.65 7.88
N GLU A 205 -17.32 -22.28 7.97
CA GLU A 205 -17.18 -23.62 8.57
C GLU A 205 -17.49 -23.63 10.08
N ASN A 206 -17.13 -22.56 10.80
CA ASN A 206 -17.33 -22.46 12.24
C ASN A 206 -18.74 -22.01 12.64
N THR A 207 -19.33 -21.05 11.94
CA THR A 207 -20.61 -20.42 12.31
C THR A 207 -21.79 -20.91 11.48
N GLY A 208 -21.54 -21.51 10.30
CA GLY A 208 -22.57 -21.84 9.30
C GLY A 208 -23.08 -20.63 8.51
N GLU A 209 -22.63 -19.41 8.83
CA GLU A 209 -23.04 -18.19 8.15
C GLU A 209 -22.19 -17.93 6.90
N LEU A 210 -22.85 -17.64 5.77
CA LEU A 210 -22.20 -17.39 4.48
C LEU A 210 -21.45 -16.04 4.43
N MET A 211 -21.85 -15.08 5.26
CA MET A 211 -21.35 -13.70 5.21
C MET A 211 -20.58 -13.39 6.50
N MET A 212 -19.26 -13.29 6.39
CA MET A 212 -18.40 -12.85 7.49
C MET A 212 -18.57 -11.34 7.72
N PRO A 213 -18.76 -10.87 8.98
CA PRO A 213 -18.71 -9.46 9.30
C PRO A 213 -17.38 -8.82 8.86
N SER A 214 -17.42 -7.57 8.41
CA SER A 214 -16.22 -6.80 8.02
C SER A 214 -15.17 -6.67 9.13
N VAL A 215 -15.53 -6.96 10.38
CA VAL A 215 -14.64 -6.96 11.55
C VAL A 215 -13.59 -8.05 11.53
N PHE A 216 -13.90 -9.19 10.91
CA PHE A 216 -12.95 -10.29 10.78
C PHE A 216 -12.22 -10.25 9.44
N ASP A 217 -12.57 -9.29 8.58
CA ASP A 217 -11.96 -9.18 7.25
C ASP A 217 -10.52 -8.67 7.34
N VAL A 218 -9.73 -9.02 6.35
CA VAL A 218 -8.36 -8.54 6.20
C VAL A 218 -8.40 -7.35 5.27
N THR A 219 -8.04 -6.18 5.78
CA THR A 219 -8.02 -4.95 4.97
C THR A 219 -6.91 -5.04 3.91
N SER A 220 -7.27 -4.81 2.65
CA SER A 220 -6.29 -4.66 1.57
C SER A 220 -5.44 -3.40 1.76
N THR A 221 -4.33 -3.34 1.03
CA THR A 221 -3.36 -2.23 1.06
C THR A 221 -3.16 -1.68 -0.35
N SER A 222 -2.75 -0.42 -0.44
CA SER A 222 -2.32 0.21 -1.69
C SER A 222 -0.86 0.69 -1.60
N ALA A 223 -0.24 0.99 -2.74
CA ALA A 223 1.12 1.53 -2.77
C ALA A 223 1.22 2.90 -2.06
N GLY A 224 0.18 3.74 -2.15
CA GLY A 224 0.11 5.00 -1.42
C GLY A 224 0.06 4.81 0.10
N GLU A 225 -0.72 3.84 0.58
CA GLU A 225 -0.75 3.49 2.01
C GLU A 225 0.58 2.93 2.51
N MET A 226 1.27 2.13 1.69
CA MET A 226 2.60 1.64 2.00
C MET A 226 3.63 2.78 2.09
N PHE A 227 3.57 3.76 1.19
CA PHE A 227 4.43 4.94 1.26
C PHE A 227 4.17 5.74 2.55
N LEU A 228 2.90 6.00 2.87
CA LEU A 228 2.51 6.67 4.11
C LEU A 228 3.01 5.92 5.34
N GLY A 229 2.90 4.59 5.34
CA GLY A 229 3.32 3.75 6.47
C GLY A 229 4.83 3.67 6.65
N ALA A 230 5.58 3.65 5.55
CA ALA A 230 7.05 3.59 5.59
C ALA A 230 7.72 4.95 5.85
N PHE A 231 7.02 6.05 5.59
CA PHE A 231 7.58 7.40 5.67
C PHE A 231 8.18 7.72 7.06
N LEU A 232 7.41 7.51 8.13
CA LEU A 232 7.87 7.82 9.49
C LEU A 232 9.01 6.89 9.94
N PRO A 233 8.91 5.55 9.84
CA PRO A 233 10.04 4.65 10.11
C PRO A 233 11.29 4.98 9.30
N GLY A 234 11.14 5.32 8.02
CA GLY A 234 12.25 5.69 7.14
C GLY A 234 12.98 6.94 7.63
N LEU A 235 12.25 8.01 7.97
CA LEU A 235 12.85 9.24 8.51
C LEU A 235 13.52 9.01 9.87
N VAL A 236 12.91 8.21 10.74
CA VAL A 236 13.51 7.82 12.03
C VAL A 236 14.83 7.09 11.80
N LEU A 237 14.90 6.16 10.84
CA LEU A 237 16.13 5.43 10.53
C LEU A 237 17.24 6.35 9.98
N VAL A 238 16.90 7.29 9.10
CA VAL A 238 17.83 8.33 8.62
C VAL A 238 18.35 9.17 9.78
N GLY A 239 17.46 9.61 10.67
CA GLY A 239 17.80 10.34 11.89
C GLY A 239 18.75 9.56 12.79
N LEU A 240 18.49 8.27 13.02
CA LEU A 240 19.33 7.38 13.82
C LEU A 240 20.73 7.22 13.21
N TYR A 241 20.84 7.09 11.89
CA TYR A 241 22.14 7.00 11.21
C TYR A 241 22.95 8.30 11.34
N MET A 242 22.32 9.46 11.13
CA MET A 242 22.99 10.75 11.30
C MET A 242 23.41 10.97 12.76
N LEU A 243 22.53 10.65 13.71
CA LEU A 243 22.82 10.73 15.13
C LEU A 243 23.98 9.81 15.54
N PHE A 244 23.99 8.57 15.05
CA PHE A 244 25.08 7.63 15.29
C PHE A 244 26.43 8.16 14.79
N ILE A 245 26.48 8.68 13.57
CA ILE A 245 27.71 9.27 13.00
C ILE A 245 28.17 10.47 13.83
N LEU A 246 27.24 11.33 14.24
CA LEU A 246 27.54 12.50 15.07
C LEU A 246 28.11 12.09 16.43
N VAL A 247 27.45 11.16 17.13
CA VAL A 247 27.91 10.66 18.44
C VAL A 247 29.28 10.00 18.31
N LEU A 248 29.49 9.17 17.28
CA LEU A 248 30.77 8.53 17.03
C LEU A 248 31.87 9.53 16.71
N ALA A 249 31.57 10.60 15.96
CA ALA A 249 32.52 11.66 15.66
C ALA A 249 32.88 12.51 16.89
N LEU A 250 31.94 12.72 17.81
CA LEU A 250 32.19 13.42 19.07
C LEU A 250 33.03 12.58 20.04
N LEU A 251 32.78 11.27 20.12
CA LEU A 251 33.55 10.36 20.98
C LEU A 251 34.93 10.01 20.39
N PHE A 252 35.01 9.84 19.07
CA PHE A 252 36.20 9.42 18.34
C PHE A 252 36.51 10.37 17.16
N PRO A 253 36.98 11.60 17.44
CA PRO A 253 37.19 12.63 16.42
C PRO A 253 38.20 12.23 15.32
N LYS A 254 39.10 11.30 15.61
CA LYS A 254 40.05 10.76 14.62
C LYS A 254 39.39 9.91 13.53
N THR A 255 38.25 9.29 13.79
CA THR A 255 37.58 8.41 12.84
C THR A 255 36.73 9.14 11.81
N ALA A 256 36.28 10.35 12.14
CA ALA A 256 35.38 11.18 11.36
C ALA A 256 35.69 12.67 11.57
N PRO A 257 36.85 13.16 11.08
CA PRO A 257 37.27 14.53 11.30
C PRO A 257 36.34 15.54 10.61
N ALA A 258 36.29 16.76 11.14
CA ALA A 258 35.64 17.88 10.49
C ALA A 258 36.41 18.26 9.21
N VAL A 259 35.69 18.60 8.15
CA VAL A 259 36.25 19.01 6.86
C VAL A 259 36.18 20.54 6.79
N PRO A 260 37.32 21.24 6.83
CA PRO A 260 37.31 22.70 6.75
C PRO A 260 36.77 23.13 5.39
N TYR A 261 35.77 24.02 5.40
CA TYR A 261 35.32 24.74 4.23
C TYR A 261 36.10 26.05 4.15
N ASP A 262 36.95 26.19 3.13
CA ASP A 262 37.81 27.36 2.94
C ASP A 262 37.04 28.65 2.56
N GLY A 263 35.74 28.54 2.25
CA GLY A 263 34.88 29.67 1.91
C GLY A 263 34.19 30.36 3.10
N LYS A 264 33.74 31.60 2.90
CA LYS A 264 32.88 32.31 3.85
C LYS A 264 31.42 31.86 3.72
N VAL A 265 30.70 31.76 4.83
CA VAL A 265 29.26 31.46 4.86
C VAL A 265 28.51 32.75 4.59
N ASP A 266 28.50 33.16 3.32
CA ASP A 266 27.86 34.38 2.85
C ASP A 266 26.45 34.10 2.29
N LYS A 267 25.70 35.16 1.94
CA LYS A 267 24.39 35.04 1.28
C LYS A 267 24.44 34.17 0.01
N SER A 268 25.54 34.22 -0.74
CA SER A 268 25.75 33.40 -1.94
C SER A 268 25.86 31.90 -1.62
N PHE A 269 26.46 31.54 -0.48
CA PHE A 269 26.52 30.16 -0.02
C PHE A 269 25.13 29.61 0.29
N TRP A 270 24.33 30.34 1.06
CA TRP A 270 22.95 29.97 1.36
C TRP A 270 22.08 29.89 0.10
N LEU A 271 22.28 30.80 -0.86
CA LEU A 271 21.59 30.74 -2.16
C LEU A 271 21.98 29.48 -2.94
N LYS A 272 23.26 29.10 -2.95
CA LYS A 272 23.71 27.86 -3.58
C LYS A 272 23.11 26.62 -2.91
N VAL A 273 23.11 26.58 -1.56
CA VAL A 273 22.48 25.51 -0.78
C VAL A 273 21.00 25.38 -1.15
N PHE A 274 20.27 26.51 -1.16
CA PHE A 274 18.86 26.56 -1.52
C PHE A 274 18.63 26.06 -2.96
N LEU A 275 19.35 26.61 -3.94
CA LEU A 275 19.20 26.23 -5.36
C LEU A 275 19.58 24.78 -5.66
N THR A 276 20.42 24.15 -4.84
CA THR A 276 20.84 22.75 -5.04
C THR A 276 19.86 21.79 -4.35
N LEU A 277 19.38 22.13 -3.16
CA LEU A 277 18.54 21.26 -2.33
C LEU A 277 17.06 21.32 -2.71
N VAL A 278 16.55 22.51 -3.00
CA VAL A 278 15.11 22.73 -3.18
C VAL A 278 14.57 21.99 -4.40
N PRO A 279 15.18 22.00 -5.60
CA PRO A 279 14.55 21.36 -6.74
C PRO A 279 14.29 19.85 -6.55
N PRO A 280 15.27 19.03 -6.09
CA PRO A 280 15.03 17.61 -5.82
C PRO A 280 14.00 17.36 -4.71
N LEU A 281 14.05 18.14 -3.62
CA LEU A 281 13.06 18.03 -2.55
C LEU A 281 11.66 18.42 -3.01
N THR A 282 11.53 19.50 -3.77
CA THR A 282 10.26 19.95 -4.35
C THR A 282 9.68 18.87 -5.26
N LEU A 283 10.51 18.21 -6.07
CA LEU A 283 10.04 17.09 -6.90
C LEU A 283 9.51 15.93 -6.04
N ILE A 284 10.24 15.53 -5.00
CA ILE A 284 9.80 14.48 -4.06
C ILE A 284 8.51 14.90 -3.34
N ILE A 285 8.41 16.15 -2.88
CA ILE A 285 7.24 16.68 -2.17
C ILE A 285 6.04 16.77 -3.11
N ILE A 286 6.21 17.14 -4.38
CA ILE A 286 5.12 17.16 -5.35
C ILE A 286 4.62 15.73 -5.60
N VAL A 287 5.53 14.80 -5.87
CA VAL A 287 5.19 13.39 -6.13
C VAL A 287 4.54 12.76 -4.91
N LEU A 288 5.20 12.78 -3.76
CA LEU A 288 4.68 12.18 -2.54
C LEU A 288 3.44 12.94 -2.04
N GLY A 289 3.46 14.26 -2.08
CA GLY A 289 2.32 15.10 -1.71
C GLY A 289 1.07 14.78 -2.50
N SER A 290 1.18 14.65 -3.83
CA SER A 290 0.05 14.27 -4.68
C SER A 290 -0.53 12.88 -4.37
N ILE A 291 0.31 11.93 -3.94
CA ILE A 291 -0.13 10.61 -3.46
C ILE A 291 -0.82 10.73 -2.09
N ILE A 292 -0.22 11.48 -1.16
CA ILE A 292 -0.71 11.63 0.21
C ILE A 292 -2.05 12.38 0.26
N THR A 293 -2.20 13.42 -0.55
CA THR A 293 -3.45 14.19 -0.62
C THR A 293 -4.51 13.51 -1.49
N GLY A 294 -4.21 12.37 -2.11
CA GLY A 294 -5.12 11.65 -2.99
C GLY A 294 -5.41 12.37 -4.32
N ILE A 295 -4.62 13.38 -4.69
CA ILE A 295 -4.77 14.11 -5.96
C ILE A 295 -4.35 13.21 -7.12
N ALA A 296 -3.30 12.41 -6.93
CA ALA A 296 -2.75 11.53 -7.95
C ALA A 296 -2.57 10.12 -7.42
N THR A 297 -2.89 9.14 -8.26
CA THR A 297 -2.51 7.73 -8.03
C THR A 297 -1.00 7.53 -8.23
N VAL A 298 -0.44 6.40 -7.78
CA VAL A 298 1.02 6.18 -7.79
C VAL A 298 1.62 6.21 -9.21
N ASN A 299 0.90 5.75 -10.23
CA ASN A 299 1.30 5.88 -11.64
C ASN A 299 1.27 7.33 -12.13
N GLN A 300 0.22 8.10 -11.82
CA GLN A 300 0.11 9.53 -12.15
C GLN A 300 1.22 10.34 -11.47
N ALA A 301 1.48 10.07 -10.18
CA ALA A 301 2.57 10.68 -9.44
C ALA A 301 3.94 10.31 -10.03
N GLY A 302 4.12 9.06 -10.46
CA GLY A 302 5.31 8.62 -11.20
C GLY A 302 5.50 9.40 -12.51
N ALA A 303 4.43 9.69 -13.25
CA ALA A 303 4.47 10.50 -14.47
C ALA A 303 4.86 11.95 -14.17
N ILE A 304 4.30 12.56 -13.11
CA ILE A 304 4.69 13.89 -12.62
C ILE A 304 6.19 13.91 -12.26
N GLY A 305 6.66 12.86 -11.57
CA GLY A 305 8.07 12.68 -11.21
C GLY A 305 8.99 12.59 -12.44
N ALA A 306 8.64 11.75 -13.41
CA ALA A 306 9.37 11.59 -14.67
C ALA A 306 9.44 12.90 -15.48
N ALA A 307 8.32 13.61 -15.61
CA ALA A 307 8.27 14.90 -16.31
C ALA A 307 9.13 15.96 -15.59
N GLY A 308 9.01 16.03 -14.26
CA GLY A 308 9.83 16.93 -13.45
C GLY A 308 11.32 16.62 -13.54
N ALA A 309 11.72 15.35 -13.56
CA ALA A 309 13.11 14.94 -13.73
C ALA A 309 13.67 15.28 -15.12
N ILE A 310 12.87 15.18 -16.20
CA ILE A 310 13.26 15.62 -17.55
C ILE A 310 13.58 17.12 -17.56
N VAL A 311 12.69 17.94 -17.01
CA VAL A 311 12.90 19.40 -16.96
C VAL A 311 14.10 19.74 -16.07
N MET A 312 14.24 19.06 -14.94
CA MET A 312 15.34 19.24 -14.00
C MET A 312 16.70 18.94 -14.62
N ALA A 313 16.82 17.78 -15.25
CA ALA A 313 18.04 17.38 -15.96
C ALA A 313 18.33 18.32 -17.14
N GLY A 314 17.30 18.75 -17.86
CA GLY A 314 17.43 19.61 -19.05
C GLY A 314 18.03 20.98 -18.76
N TYR A 315 17.70 21.62 -17.64
CA TYR A 315 18.34 22.88 -17.26
C TYR A 315 19.69 22.66 -16.55
N ARG A 316 19.89 21.55 -15.83
CA ARG A 316 21.12 21.31 -15.06
C ARG A 316 22.30 20.97 -15.97
N LEU A 317 22.11 20.04 -16.90
CA LEU A 317 23.17 19.59 -17.81
C LEU A 317 23.58 20.69 -18.80
N GLN A 318 22.67 21.61 -19.14
CA GLN A 318 22.93 22.74 -20.04
C GLN A 318 23.12 24.07 -19.31
N SER A 319 23.62 24.05 -18.07
CA SER A 319 23.77 25.24 -17.20
C SER A 319 24.61 26.39 -17.81
N SER A 320 25.46 26.09 -18.80
CA SER A 320 26.24 27.07 -19.57
C SER A 320 25.39 27.96 -20.51
N SER A 321 24.21 27.48 -20.94
CA SER A 321 23.34 28.23 -21.86
C SER A 321 22.48 29.26 -21.14
N LYS A 322 22.36 30.47 -21.70
CA LYS A 322 21.44 31.51 -21.21
C LYS A 322 19.98 31.06 -21.18
N THR A 323 19.61 30.09 -22.01
CA THR A 323 18.24 29.55 -22.10
C THR A 323 17.99 28.36 -21.16
N ALA A 324 18.95 28.02 -20.28
CA ALA A 324 18.88 26.83 -19.42
C ALA A 324 17.55 26.71 -18.67
N PHE A 325 17.13 27.77 -17.96
CA PHE A 325 15.93 27.76 -17.11
C PHE A 325 14.61 28.03 -17.85
N TYR A 326 14.63 28.38 -19.14
CA TYR A 326 13.41 28.77 -19.87
C TYR A 326 12.35 27.66 -19.90
N PRO A 327 12.67 26.38 -20.17
CA PRO A 327 11.69 25.30 -20.09
C PRO A 327 11.06 25.17 -18.70
N ALA A 328 11.84 25.35 -17.63
CA ALA A 328 11.33 25.29 -16.27
C ALA A 328 10.34 26.43 -15.96
N PHE A 329 10.62 27.65 -16.42
CA PHE A 329 9.67 28.77 -16.28
C PHE A 329 8.38 28.53 -17.08
N VAL A 330 8.50 28.02 -18.32
CA VAL A 330 7.33 27.66 -19.15
C VAL A 330 6.49 26.57 -18.47
N LEU A 331 7.12 25.57 -17.84
CA LEU A 331 6.42 24.54 -17.08
C LEU A 331 5.65 25.15 -15.90
N ILE A 332 6.28 26.03 -15.12
CA ILE A 332 5.63 26.65 -13.95
C ILE A 332 4.44 27.51 -14.40
N ILE A 333 4.60 28.33 -15.44
CA ILE A 333 3.50 29.15 -16.01
C ILE A 333 2.37 28.26 -16.50
N SER A 334 2.70 27.18 -17.21
CA SER A 334 1.74 26.18 -17.67
C SER A 334 0.94 25.57 -16.51
N LEU A 335 1.61 25.14 -15.44
CA LEU A 335 0.95 24.57 -14.26
C LEU A 335 0.06 25.60 -13.55
N ILE A 336 0.46 26.87 -13.49
CA ILE A 336 -0.37 27.95 -12.93
C ILE A 336 -1.62 28.16 -13.78
N LEU A 337 -1.50 28.18 -15.11
CA LEU A 337 -2.65 28.34 -16.01
C LEU A 337 -3.62 27.16 -15.90
N ILE A 338 -3.11 25.93 -15.86
CA ILE A 338 -3.91 24.72 -15.68
C ILE A 338 -4.60 24.72 -14.31
N GLY A 339 -3.86 25.02 -13.24
CA GLY A 339 -4.42 25.11 -11.89
C GLY A 339 -5.48 26.19 -11.75
N TYR A 340 -5.24 27.37 -12.33
CA TYR A 340 -6.23 28.44 -12.39
C TYR A 340 -7.48 28.03 -13.18
N SER A 341 -7.31 27.35 -14.31
CA SER A 341 -8.42 26.83 -15.13
C SER A 341 -9.26 25.82 -14.33
N LEU A 342 -8.62 24.86 -13.65
CA LEU A 342 -9.29 23.82 -12.85
C LEU A 342 -10.07 24.36 -11.63
N ILE A 343 -9.59 25.44 -11.00
CA ILE A 343 -10.21 26.01 -9.81
C ILE A 343 -11.40 26.92 -10.17
N ASN A 344 -11.29 27.66 -11.27
CA ASN A 344 -12.25 28.74 -11.59
C ASN A 344 -13.26 28.36 -12.68
N TYR A 345 -13.01 27.32 -13.48
CA TYR A 345 -13.84 26.97 -14.64
C TYR A 345 -14.14 25.47 -14.71
N GLU A 346 -15.29 25.13 -15.30
CA GLU A 346 -15.69 23.74 -15.53
C GLU A 346 -15.02 23.20 -16.81
N MET A 347 -14.01 22.33 -16.66
CA MET A 347 -13.19 21.85 -17.80
C MET A 347 -13.83 20.72 -18.62
N ASN A 348 -15.13 20.48 -18.50
CA ASN A 348 -15.81 19.41 -19.23
C ASN A 348 -16.13 19.85 -20.67
N VAL A 349 -15.30 19.41 -21.62
CA VAL A 349 -15.45 19.71 -23.06
C VAL A 349 -16.80 19.30 -23.64
N LYS A 350 -17.47 18.29 -23.05
CA LYS A 350 -18.79 17.83 -23.51
C LYS A 350 -19.97 18.60 -22.91
N ALA A 351 -19.74 19.39 -21.86
CA ALA A 351 -20.77 20.17 -21.15
C ALA A 351 -20.59 21.68 -21.34
N VAL A 352 -19.95 22.10 -22.44
CA VAL A 352 -19.65 23.51 -22.72
C VAL A 352 -20.88 24.23 -23.23
N ASP A 353 -21.50 25.01 -22.35
CA ASP A 353 -22.70 25.79 -22.68
C ASP A 353 -22.47 27.31 -22.62
N THR A 354 -21.50 27.81 -21.84
CA THR A 354 -21.26 29.27 -21.69
C THR A 354 -19.96 29.75 -22.33
N GLU A 355 -19.87 31.05 -22.66
CA GLU A 355 -18.63 31.68 -23.15
C GLU A 355 -17.51 31.68 -22.10
N GLU A 356 -17.85 31.70 -20.80
CA GLU A 356 -16.86 31.55 -19.71
C GLU A 356 -16.25 30.14 -19.70
N ASP A 357 -17.06 29.10 -19.90
CA ASP A 357 -16.57 27.71 -20.01
C ASP A 357 -15.61 27.57 -21.21
N ARG A 358 -15.91 28.24 -22.34
CA ARG A 358 -15.01 28.29 -23.52
C ARG A 358 -13.69 28.98 -23.22
N ILE A 359 -13.72 30.11 -22.53
CA ILE A 359 -12.50 30.83 -22.10
C ILE A 359 -11.67 29.95 -21.16
N GLY A 360 -12.31 29.32 -20.18
CA GLY A 360 -11.68 28.41 -19.23
C GLY A 360 -10.96 27.25 -19.94
N ILE A 361 -11.63 26.61 -20.89
CA ILE A 361 -11.06 25.51 -21.71
C ILE A 361 -9.94 26.03 -22.61
N MET A 362 -10.06 27.22 -23.19
CA MET A 362 -8.99 27.81 -24.00
C MET A 362 -7.73 28.07 -23.17
N ILE A 363 -7.87 28.64 -21.97
CA ILE A 363 -6.76 28.84 -21.03
C ILE A 363 -6.13 27.50 -20.65
N GLY A 364 -6.95 26.49 -20.34
CA GLY A 364 -6.48 25.13 -20.05
C GLY A 364 -5.75 24.48 -21.23
N ALA A 365 -6.23 24.68 -22.46
CA ALA A 365 -5.61 24.18 -23.69
C ALA A 365 -4.26 24.86 -23.95
N ILE A 366 -4.18 26.18 -23.79
CA ILE A 366 -2.91 26.93 -23.87
C ILE A 366 -1.94 26.45 -22.80
N GLY A 367 -2.41 26.31 -21.56
CA GLY A 367 -1.62 25.76 -20.46
C GLY A 367 -1.06 24.38 -20.80
N THR A 368 -1.88 23.49 -21.35
CA THR A 368 -1.49 22.13 -21.76
C THR A 368 -0.48 22.15 -22.91
N LEU A 369 -0.67 23.00 -23.92
CA LEU A 369 0.28 23.16 -25.03
C LEU A 369 1.65 23.67 -24.53
N LEU A 370 1.66 24.61 -23.59
CA LEU A 370 2.89 25.09 -22.96
C LEU A 370 3.58 23.98 -22.15
N LEU A 371 2.82 23.13 -21.45
CA LEU A 371 3.34 21.97 -20.72
C LEU A 371 4.09 21.04 -21.67
N ILE A 372 3.42 20.63 -22.75
CA ILE A 372 3.98 19.73 -23.76
C ILE A 372 5.22 20.36 -24.42
N SER A 373 5.14 21.64 -24.77
CA SER A 373 6.27 22.38 -25.37
C SER A 373 7.48 22.43 -24.44
N SER A 374 7.28 22.63 -23.13
CA SER A 374 8.36 22.61 -22.14
C SER A 374 9.02 21.23 -22.02
N LEU A 375 8.22 20.16 -22.00
CA LEU A 375 8.71 18.79 -21.91
C LEU A 375 9.47 18.38 -23.18
N ILE A 376 8.94 18.71 -24.36
CA ILE A 376 9.62 18.45 -25.64
C ILE A 376 10.93 19.22 -25.70
N TRP A 377 10.94 20.50 -25.34
CA TRP A 377 12.16 21.32 -25.35
C TRP A 377 13.21 20.75 -24.39
N SER A 378 12.81 20.37 -23.18
CA SER A 378 13.71 19.74 -22.20
C SER A 378 14.22 18.38 -22.69
N GLY A 379 13.35 17.58 -23.30
CA GLY A 379 13.69 16.28 -23.88
C GLY A 379 14.72 16.39 -25.00
N ILE A 380 14.52 17.31 -25.95
CA ILE A 380 15.47 17.56 -27.06
C ILE A 380 16.86 17.91 -26.51
N ARG A 381 16.94 18.79 -25.51
CA ARG A 381 18.23 19.15 -24.88
C ARG A 381 18.94 17.97 -24.25
N LEU A 382 18.19 17.01 -23.70
CA LEU A 382 18.77 15.80 -23.10
C LEU A 382 19.28 14.79 -24.14
N PHE A 383 18.82 14.87 -25.39
CA PHE A 383 19.43 14.14 -26.49
C PHE A 383 20.77 14.77 -26.89
N ASP A 384 20.84 16.11 -26.94
CA ASP A 384 22.07 16.83 -27.30
C ASP A 384 23.12 16.78 -26.18
N ALA A 385 22.71 16.81 -24.91
CA ALA A 385 23.60 16.79 -23.76
C ALA A 385 24.08 15.36 -23.43
N GLU A 386 25.30 15.02 -23.85
CA GLU A 386 26.01 13.76 -23.53
C GLU A 386 25.22 12.47 -23.88
N ASN A 387 24.25 12.52 -24.83
CA ASN A 387 23.32 11.42 -25.11
C ASN A 387 22.59 10.88 -23.86
N THR A 388 22.35 11.76 -22.88
CA THR A 388 21.82 11.37 -21.56
C THR A 388 20.46 10.67 -21.70
N MET A 389 19.54 11.21 -22.51
CA MET A 389 18.21 10.63 -22.70
C MET A 389 18.27 9.19 -23.22
N LYS A 390 19.15 8.91 -24.19
CA LYS A 390 19.33 7.56 -24.74
C LYS A 390 19.87 6.60 -23.69
N GLY A 391 20.83 7.06 -22.88
CA GLY A 391 21.35 6.29 -21.75
C GLY A 391 20.28 5.95 -20.71
N VAL A 392 19.51 6.97 -20.29
CA VAL A 392 18.42 6.80 -19.32
C VAL A 392 17.35 5.84 -19.85
N MET A 393 16.92 5.99 -21.10
CA MET A 393 15.91 5.10 -21.71
C MET A 393 16.39 3.65 -21.78
N LEU A 394 17.65 3.43 -22.15
CA LEU A 394 18.21 2.10 -22.26
C LEU A 394 18.35 1.42 -20.89
N GLU A 395 18.84 2.14 -19.87
CA GLU A 395 18.92 1.60 -18.50
C GLU A 395 17.53 1.38 -17.88
N THR A 396 16.58 2.29 -18.14
CA THR A 396 15.18 2.13 -17.72
C THR A 396 14.58 0.89 -18.34
N ALA A 397 14.71 0.70 -19.65
CA ALA A 397 14.17 -0.46 -20.35
C ALA A 397 14.79 -1.78 -19.86
N LYS A 398 16.12 -1.82 -19.64
CA LYS A 398 16.80 -2.99 -19.08
C LYS A 398 16.32 -3.34 -17.69
N THR A 399 16.29 -2.35 -16.79
CA THR A 399 15.89 -2.57 -15.39
C THR A 399 14.42 -2.97 -15.30
N THR A 400 13.56 -2.30 -16.07
CA THR A 400 12.13 -2.60 -16.15
C THR A 400 11.90 -4.00 -16.72
N SER A 401 12.56 -4.37 -17.81
CA SER A 401 12.46 -5.71 -18.39
C SER A 401 12.91 -6.80 -17.42
N LEU A 402 13.99 -6.56 -16.65
CA LEU A 402 14.43 -7.49 -15.61
C LEU A 402 13.34 -7.69 -14.55
N VAL A 403 12.79 -6.60 -14.00
CA VAL A 403 11.73 -6.65 -12.98
C VAL A 403 10.53 -7.44 -13.49
N PHE A 404 10.06 -7.16 -14.71
CA PHE A 404 8.90 -7.84 -15.28
C PHE A 404 9.12 -9.31 -15.60
N ILE A 405 10.30 -9.71 -16.07
CA ILE A 405 10.59 -11.14 -16.30
C ILE A 405 10.66 -11.88 -14.95
N ILE A 406 11.18 -11.24 -13.88
CA ILE A 406 11.15 -11.83 -12.53
C ILE A 406 9.71 -11.98 -12.04
N LEU A 407 8.85 -10.97 -12.22
CA LEU A 407 7.42 -11.05 -11.87
C LEU A 407 6.72 -12.22 -12.60
N LEU A 408 7.01 -12.40 -13.89
CA LEU A 408 6.55 -13.54 -14.69
C LEU A 408 7.04 -14.86 -14.08
N GLY A 409 8.34 -14.96 -13.82
CA GLY A 409 8.97 -16.13 -13.26
C GLY A 409 8.38 -16.57 -11.94
N ALA A 410 8.12 -15.61 -11.06
CA ALA A 410 7.56 -15.85 -9.74
C ALA A 410 6.06 -16.23 -9.80
N ALA A 411 5.28 -15.69 -10.74
CA ALA A 411 3.91 -16.15 -10.96
C ALA A 411 3.86 -17.62 -11.41
N MET A 412 4.77 -18.03 -12.30
CA MET A 412 4.92 -19.43 -12.71
C MET A 412 5.41 -20.32 -11.57
N LEU A 413 6.36 -19.85 -10.77
CA LEU A 413 6.85 -20.56 -9.61
C LEU A 413 5.76 -20.76 -8.56
N THR A 414 4.98 -19.72 -8.26
CA THR A 414 3.86 -19.79 -7.30
C THR A 414 2.80 -20.78 -7.78
N ALA A 415 2.49 -20.77 -9.08
CA ALA A 415 1.61 -21.76 -9.70
C ALA A 415 2.17 -23.19 -9.56
N ALA A 416 3.45 -23.42 -9.85
CA ALA A 416 4.09 -24.73 -9.69
C ALA A 416 4.13 -25.18 -8.22
N PHE A 417 4.45 -24.26 -7.31
CA PHE A 417 4.50 -24.53 -5.88
C PHE A 417 3.12 -24.95 -5.34
N ARG A 418 2.06 -24.25 -5.77
CA ARG A 418 0.67 -24.60 -5.45
C ARG A 418 0.24 -25.92 -6.09
N ALA A 419 0.68 -26.18 -7.32
CA ALA A 419 0.38 -27.43 -8.04
C ALA A 419 0.83 -28.68 -7.29
N PHE A 420 1.95 -28.59 -6.56
CA PHE A 420 2.51 -29.68 -5.76
C PHE A 420 2.15 -29.61 -4.26
N GLY A 421 1.20 -28.75 -3.87
CA GLY A 421 0.73 -28.64 -2.48
C GLY A 421 1.70 -27.92 -1.52
N GLY A 422 2.63 -27.12 -2.04
CA GLY A 422 3.64 -26.44 -1.22
C GLY A 422 3.06 -25.43 -0.23
N GLU A 423 1.97 -24.74 -0.59
CA GLU A 423 1.31 -23.75 0.30
C GLU A 423 0.75 -24.40 1.55
N ASP A 424 0.08 -25.56 1.41
CA ASP A 424 -0.47 -26.33 2.53
C ASP A 424 0.65 -26.86 3.43
N LEU A 425 1.76 -27.32 2.84
CA LEU A 425 2.93 -27.78 3.61
C LEU A 425 3.54 -26.67 4.47
N VAL A 426 3.74 -25.46 3.90
CA VAL A 426 4.26 -24.32 4.66
C VAL A 426 3.26 -23.88 5.72
N ARG A 427 1.97 -23.85 5.40
CA ARG A 427 0.90 -23.50 6.34
C ARG A 427 0.86 -24.47 7.52
N ASP A 428 0.87 -25.76 7.26
CA ASP A 428 0.79 -26.79 8.30
C ASP A 428 2.05 -26.79 9.17
N TYR A 429 3.23 -26.60 8.57
CA TYR A 429 4.47 -26.40 9.32
C TYR A 429 4.39 -25.18 10.25
N LEU A 430 4.01 -24.01 9.73
CA LEU A 430 3.89 -22.80 10.54
C LEU A 430 2.82 -22.91 11.63
N ASN A 431 1.72 -23.63 11.37
CA ASN A 431 0.67 -23.87 12.36
C ASN A 431 1.05 -24.90 13.43
N SER A 432 2.00 -25.80 13.15
CA SER A 432 2.52 -26.77 14.12
C SER A 432 3.44 -26.13 15.17
N LEU A 433 3.98 -24.94 14.90
CA LEU A 433 4.88 -24.24 15.81
C LEU A 433 4.13 -23.73 17.05
N ALA A 434 4.65 -24.07 18.23
CA ALA A 434 4.17 -23.53 19.49
C ALA A 434 4.51 -22.03 19.60
N GLY A 435 3.57 -21.21 20.12
CA GLY A 435 3.80 -19.78 20.39
C GLY A 435 3.09 -18.79 19.46
N GLY A 436 2.04 -19.24 18.76
CA GLY A 436 1.06 -18.38 18.09
C GLY A 436 1.64 -17.49 16.97
N PHE A 437 1.00 -16.34 16.73
CA PHE A 437 1.40 -15.41 15.67
C PHE A 437 2.87 -14.98 15.76
N TRP A 438 3.35 -14.60 16.95
CA TRP A 438 4.70 -14.06 17.11
C TRP A 438 5.80 -15.06 16.73
N THR A 439 5.58 -16.34 17.02
CA THR A 439 6.54 -17.38 16.63
C THR A 439 6.55 -17.56 15.12
N LYS A 440 5.38 -17.65 14.48
CA LYS A 440 5.26 -17.71 13.02
C LYS A 440 5.91 -16.50 12.36
N PHE A 441 5.65 -15.31 12.89
CA PHE A 441 6.20 -14.05 12.40
C PHE A 441 7.72 -14.01 12.49
N ILE A 442 8.32 -14.35 13.64
CA ILE A 442 9.78 -14.35 13.82
C ILE A 442 10.44 -15.36 12.89
N VAL A 443 9.87 -16.57 12.75
CA VAL A 443 10.40 -17.59 11.85
C VAL A 443 10.35 -17.12 10.40
N VAL A 444 9.23 -16.55 9.95
CA VAL A 444 9.11 -16.00 8.59
C VAL A 444 10.09 -14.86 8.36
N MET A 445 10.26 -13.96 9.33
CA MET A 445 11.24 -12.87 9.24
C MET A 445 12.67 -13.41 9.17
N ALA A 446 13.01 -14.44 9.95
CA ALA A 446 14.32 -15.08 9.89
C ALA A 446 14.58 -15.75 8.53
N VAL A 447 13.57 -16.43 7.96
CA VAL A 447 13.66 -17.03 6.62
C VAL A 447 13.86 -15.96 5.55
N ILE A 448 13.07 -14.88 5.58
CA ILE A 448 13.23 -13.75 4.65
C ILE A 448 14.63 -13.12 4.79
N PHE A 449 15.11 -12.98 6.02
CA PHE A 449 16.44 -12.43 6.30
C PHE A 449 17.55 -13.30 5.72
N ILE A 450 17.48 -14.63 5.86
CA ILE A 450 18.48 -15.55 5.29
C ILE A 450 18.38 -15.59 3.76
N LEU A 451 17.16 -15.59 3.21
CA LEU A 451 16.95 -15.61 1.76
C LEU A 451 17.48 -14.34 1.09
N GLY A 452 17.40 -13.18 1.75
CA GLY A 452 17.94 -11.93 1.24
C GLY A 452 19.45 -11.87 1.14
N PHE A 453 20.17 -12.91 1.57
CA PHE A 453 21.60 -13.06 1.29
C PHE A 453 21.86 -13.52 -0.16
N PHE A 454 20.90 -14.24 -0.74
CA PHE A 454 21.05 -14.88 -2.06
C PHE A 454 20.10 -14.31 -3.11
N LEU A 455 18.96 -13.80 -2.67
CA LEU A 455 17.88 -13.28 -3.51
C LEU A 455 17.78 -11.77 -3.38
N ASP A 456 17.54 -11.09 -4.50
CA ASP A 456 17.23 -9.67 -4.50
C ASP A 456 15.79 -9.45 -3.97
N PHE A 457 15.42 -8.22 -3.64
CA PHE A 457 14.19 -7.90 -2.92
C PHE A 457 12.96 -8.17 -3.79
N ILE A 458 13.11 -8.05 -5.11
CA ILE A 458 12.04 -8.30 -6.08
C ILE A 458 11.66 -9.77 -6.00
N GLU A 459 12.64 -10.66 -5.96
CA GLU A 459 12.46 -12.10 -5.85
C GLU A 459 11.76 -12.45 -4.56
N ILE A 460 12.22 -11.91 -3.43
CA ILE A 460 11.58 -12.18 -2.15
C ILE A 460 10.15 -11.66 -2.13
N ALA A 461 9.93 -10.43 -2.61
CA ALA A 461 8.62 -9.81 -2.65
C ALA A 461 7.62 -10.61 -3.48
N VAL A 462 8.04 -11.22 -4.59
CA VAL A 462 7.11 -11.91 -5.50
C VAL A 462 7.07 -13.42 -5.27
N VAL A 463 8.13 -14.03 -4.73
CA VAL A 463 8.16 -15.47 -4.44
C VAL A 463 7.74 -15.77 -3.01
N VAL A 464 8.36 -15.11 -2.03
CA VAL A 464 8.19 -15.49 -0.62
C VAL A 464 6.92 -14.88 -0.03
N VAL A 465 6.65 -13.60 -0.30
CA VAL A 465 5.53 -12.87 0.31
C VAL A 465 4.17 -13.49 -0.04
N PRO A 466 3.86 -13.88 -1.28
CA PRO A 466 2.58 -14.52 -1.59
C PRO A 466 2.38 -15.86 -0.87
N ILE A 467 3.46 -16.54 -0.50
CA ILE A 467 3.39 -17.81 0.24
C ILE A 467 3.16 -17.54 1.73
N VAL A 468 3.94 -16.65 2.34
CA VAL A 468 3.94 -16.49 3.81
C VAL A 468 2.92 -15.46 4.32
N ALA A 469 2.67 -14.39 3.55
CA ALA A 469 1.81 -13.29 4.00
C ALA A 469 0.34 -13.70 4.17
N PRO A 470 -0.29 -14.50 3.29
CA PRO A 470 -1.67 -14.93 3.51
C PRO A 470 -1.82 -15.73 4.81
N ILE A 471 -0.82 -16.55 5.15
CA ILE A 471 -0.81 -17.37 6.36
C ILE A 471 -0.72 -16.48 7.61
N LEU A 472 0.16 -15.49 7.60
CA LEU A 472 0.32 -14.55 8.72
C LEU A 472 -0.89 -13.63 8.89
N LEU A 473 -1.46 -13.14 7.79
CA LEU A 473 -2.62 -12.24 7.80
C LEU A 473 -3.93 -12.97 8.09
N ALA A 474 -4.03 -14.27 7.78
CA ALA A 474 -5.21 -15.07 8.11
C ALA A 474 -5.33 -15.34 9.61
N ASP A 475 -4.22 -15.35 10.36
CA ASP A 475 -4.23 -15.60 11.81
C ASP A 475 -4.98 -14.48 12.55
N PRO A 476 -6.09 -14.78 13.25
CA PRO A 476 -6.88 -13.76 13.95
C PRO A 476 -6.28 -13.34 15.30
N SER A 477 -5.26 -14.05 15.81
CA SER A 477 -4.67 -13.78 17.13
C SER A 477 -3.90 -12.46 17.20
N ALA A 478 -3.34 -12.01 16.08
CA ALA A 478 -2.70 -10.71 15.95
C ALA A 478 -3.44 -9.87 14.91
N ASN A 479 -4.10 -8.80 15.37
CA ASN A 479 -4.78 -7.85 14.50
C ASN A 479 -3.77 -6.92 13.80
N ILE A 480 -2.96 -7.48 12.91
CA ILE A 480 -1.93 -6.78 12.15
C ILE A 480 -2.48 -6.28 10.81
N THR A 481 -1.99 -5.13 10.37
CA THR A 481 -2.31 -4.57 9.06
C THR A 481 -1.31 -5.06 8.01
N ALA A 482 -1.75 -5.18 6.76
CA ALA A 482 -0.86 -5.50 5.64
C ALA A 482 0.24 -4.45 5.44
N VAL A 483 -0.08 -3.17 5.66
CA VAL A 483 0.89 -2.07 5.63
C VAL A 483 2.02 -2.30 6.63
N TRP A 484 1.69 -2.66 7.88
CA TRP A 484 2.69 -2.97 8.90
C TRP A 484 3.56 -4.16 8.52
N LEU A 485 2.94 -5.26 8.06
CA LEU A 485 3.69 -6.44 7.62
C LEU A 485 4.64 -6.11 6.47
N GLY A 486 4.19 -5.31 5.51
CA GLY A 486 5.02 -4.90 4.38
C GLY A 486 6.17 -3.98 4.76
N VAL A 487 5.96 -3.04 5.69
CA VAL A 487 7.05 -2.21 6.23
C VAL A 487 8.07 -3.06 6.98
N MET A 488 7.61 -4.05 7.76
CA MET A 488 8.50 -4.99 8.45
C MET A 488 9.31 -5.83 7.47
N ILE A 489 8.68 -6.37 6.41
CA ILE A 489 9.37 -7.11 5.34
C ILE A 489 10.40 -6.20 4.65
N GLY A 490 10.03 -4.96 4.33
CA GLY A 490 10.94 -3.98 3.72
C GLY A 490 12.17 -3.68 4.57
N LEU A 491 11.99 -3.38 5.86
CA LEU A 491 13.10 -3.17 6.80
C LEU A 491 13.99 -4.42 6.97
N ASN A 492 13.38 -5.60 6.98
CA ASN A 492 14.09 -6.86 7.11
C ASN A 492 14.96 -7.16 5.88
N ILE A 493 14.39 -7.02 4.68
CA ILE A 493 15.13 -7.17 3.41
C ILE A 493 16.27 -6.16 3.35
N GLN A 494 16.03 -4.91 3.76
CA GLN A 494 17.06 -3.88 3.84
C GLN A 494 18.24 -4.27 4.74
N THR A 495 17.95 -4.87 5.89
CA THR A 495 18.97 -5.34 6.83
C THR A 495 19.75 -6.52 6.26
N SER A 496 19.06 -7.44 5.59
CA SER A 496 19.68 -8.57 4.92
C SER A 496 20.69 -8.13 3.85
N PHE A 497 20.35 -7.11 3.07
CA PHE A 497 21.20 -6.58 1.99
C PHE A 497 22.54 -5.99 2.47
N LEU A 498 22.63 -5.67 3.76
CA LEU A 498 23.82 -5.15 4.40
C LEU A 498 24.62 -6.22 5.16
N THR A 499 24.08 -7.40 5.39
CA THR A 499 24.66 -8.37 6.33
C THR A 499 25.79 -9.20 5.68
N PRO A 500 27.02 -9.17 6.22
CA PRO A 500 28.11 -10.02 5.74
C PRO A 500 27.84 -11.52 5.94
N PRO A 501 28.42 -12.41 5.12
CA PRO A 501 29.38 -12.14 4.04
C PRO A 501 28.72 -11.80 2.70
N PHE A 502 27.40 -11.96 2.57
CA PHE A 502 26.69 -11.98 1.29
C PHE A 502 25.94 -10.69 0.92
N GLY A 503 25.89 -9.69 1.79
CA GLY A 503 25.11 -8.46 1.54
C GLY A 503 25.41 -7.81 0.18
N PHE A 504 24.42 -7.78 -0.71
CA PHE A 504 24.54 -7.25 -2.07
C PHE A 504 25.12 -5.83 -2.12
N ALA A 505 24.70 -4.96 -1.19
CA ALA A 505 25.22 -3.61 -1.10
C ALA A 505 26.74 -3.59 -0.87
N LEU A 506 27.27 -4.54 -0.10
CA LEU A 506 28.72 -4.64 0.15
C LEU A 506 29.48 -5.11 -1.10
N PHE A 507 28.92 -6.03 -1.88
CA PHE A 507 29.53 -6.47 -3.14
C PHE A 507 29.52 -5.37 -4.20
N TYR A 508 28.41 -4.64 -4.32
CA TYR A 508 28.32 -3.47 -5.20
C TYR A 508 29.34 -2.40 -4.82
N LEU A 509 29.47 -2.10 -3.53
CA LEU A 509 30.48 -1.17 -3.05
C LEU A 509 31.90 -1.70 -3.30
N ARG A 510 32.15 -3.00 -3.08
CA ARG A 510 33.46 -3.60 -3.35
C ARG A 510 33.85 -3.46 -4.82
N GLY A 511 32.89 -3.58 -5.74
CA GLY A 511 33.12 -3.42 -7.18
C GLY A 511 33.69 -2.05 -7.59
N VAL A 512 33.42 -1.01 -6.80
CA VAL A 512 33.93 0.36 -7.05
C VAL A 512 34.99 0.84 -6.07
N ALA A 513 35.15 0.16 -4.93
CA ALA A 513 36.08 0.59 -3.90
C ALA A 513 37.55 0.40 -4.32
N PRO A 514 38.43 1.38 -4.06
CA PRO A 514 39.86 1.28 -4.37
C PRO A 514 40.52 0.16 -3.55
N ALA A 515 41.59 -0.44 -4.09
CA ALA A 515 42.29 -1.58 -3.48
C ALA A 515 42.84 -1.31 -2.06
N ILE A 516 42.96 -0.04 -1.67
CA ILE A 516 43.36 0.37 -0.31
C ILE A 516 42.35 -0.02 0.76
N VAL A 517 41.06 -0.18 0.39
CA VAL A 517 40.00 -0.58 1.32
C VAL A 517 39.85 -2.10 1.28
N LYS A 518 40.14 -2.76 2.41
CA LYS A 518 40.01 -4.21 2.54
C LYS A 518 38.54 -4.61 2.76
N THR A 519 38.11 -5.76 2.24
CA THR A 519 36.74 -6.28 2.44
C THR A 519 36.37 -6.39 3.93
N VAL A 520 37.30 -6.82 4.77
CA VAL A 520 37.10 -6.90 6.24
C VAL A 520 36.77 -5.53 6.85
N GLN A 521 37.33 -4.44 6.31
CA GLN A 521 37.01 -3.09 6.77
C GLN A 521 35.57 -2.70 6.41
N MET A 522 35.06 -3.13 5.26
CA MET A 522 33.66 -2.93 4.86
C MET A 522 32.72 -3.69 5.77
N TYR A 523 33.02 -4.96 6.05
CA TYR A 523 32.25 -5.80 6.97
C TYR A 523 32.22 -5.21 8.37
N LYS A 524 33.36 -4.77 8.90
CA LYS A 524 33.42 -4.10 10.20
C LYS A 524 32.65 -2.76 10.20
N GLY A 525 32.67 -2.06 9.08
CA GLY A 525 32.00 -0.77 8.90
C GLY A 525 30.48 -0.84 8.96
N VAL A 526 29.88 -1.92 8.48
CA VAL A 526 28.41 -2.05 8.37
C VAL A 526 27.74 -2.59 9.64
N ILE A 527 28.47 -3.30 10.51
CA ILE A 527 27.94 -3.90 11.76
C ILE A 527 27.15 -2.90 12.63
N PRO A 528 27.62 -1.67 12.89
CA PRO A 528 26.85 -0.71 13.67
C PRO A 528 25.52 -0.34 13.01
N PHE A 529 25.49 -0.20 11.68
CA PHE A 529 24.27 0.11 10.94
C PHE A 529 23.28 -1.04 10.93
N ILE A 530 23.75 -2.29 10.80
CA ILE A 530 22.91 -3.49 10.95
C ILE A 530 22.30 -3.54 12.35
N THR A 531 23.10 -3.23 13.38
CA THR A 531 22.62 -3.20 14.76
C THR A 531 21.50 -2.16 14.94
N LEU A 532 21.68 -0.96 14.36
CA LEU A 532 20.65 0.08 14.36
C LEU A 532 19.39 -0.35 13.59
N GLN A 533 19.53 -1.08 12.49
CA GLN A 533 18.38 -1.60 11.73
C GLN A 533 17.64 -2.69 12.46
N LEU A 534 18.34 -3.63 13.10
CA LEU A 534 17.71 -4.66 13.93
C LEU A 534 16.98 -4.04 15.13
N LEU A 535 17.55 -2.99 15.73
CA LEU A 535 16.87 -2.20 16.76
C LEU A 535 15.62 -1.53 16.19
N ALA A 536 15.73 -0.86 15.03
CA ALA A 536 14.60 -0.22 14.37
C ALA A 536 13.49 -1.24 14.01
N LEU A 537 13.86 -2.42 13.50
CA LEU A 537 12.95 -3.53 13.23
C LEU A 537 12.24 -3.98 14.50
N GLY A 538 12.96 -4.11 15.62
CA GLY A 538 12.37 -4.40 16.93
C GLY A 538 11.37 -3.33 17.37
N VAL A 539 11.74 -2.05 17.28
CA VAL A 539 10.88 -0.92 17.67
C VAL A 539 9.62 -0.86 16.82
N VAL A 540 9.73 -0.94 15.50
CA VAL A 540 8.58 -0.96 14.59
C VAL A 540 7.72 -2.21 14.80
N GLY A 541 8.37 -3.32 15.15
CA GLY A 541 7.72 -4.58 15.51
C GLY A 541 6.82 -4.46 16.75
N PHE A 542 7.34 -3.85 17.82
CA PHE A 542 6.60 -3.66 19.08
C PHE A 542 5.57 -2.53 19.02
N TYR A 543 5.78 -1.53 18.15
CA TYR A 543 4.90 -0.37 18.02
C TYR A 543 4.29 -0.24 16.61
N PRO A 544 3.29 -1.07 16.25
CA PRO A 544 2.60 -0.97 14.96
C PRO A 544 1.94 0.38 14.67
N SER A 545 1.71 1.19 15.71
CA SER A 545 1.21 2.56 15.57
C SER A 545 2.16 3.47 14.78
N LEU A 546 3.48 3.23 14.83
CA LEU A 546 4.46 4.01 14.04
C LEU A 546 4.18 3.93 12.54
N VAL A 547 3.82 2.73 12.07
CA VAL A 547 3.49 2.49 10.66
C VAL A 547 2.06 2.94 10.35
N ASN A 548 1.11 2.62 11.24
CA ASN A 548 -0.30 2.84 10.95
C ASN A 548 -0.78 4.28 11.21
N TYR A 549 0.00 5.11 11.91
CA TYR A 549 -0.42 6.46 12.29
C TYR A 549 -0.77 7.35 11.09
N LEU A 550 0.16 7.49 10.14
CA LEU A 550 -0.04 8.40 9.01
C LEU A 550 -1.10 7.89 8.02
N PRO A 551 -1.13 6.59 7.63
CA PRO A 551 -2.22 6.03 6.82
C PRO A 551 -3.59 6.21 7.46
N ASN A 552 -3.73 5.93 8.77
CA ASN A 552 -5.00 6.08 9.47
C ASN A 552 -5.42 7.55 9.55
N ARG A 553 -4.48 8.46 9.82
CA ARG A 553 -4.79 9.90 9.91
C ARG A 553 -5.29 10.45 8.57
N VAL A 554 -4.65 10.10 7.46
CA VAL A 554 -5.10 10.50 6.12
C VAL A 554 -6.46 9.90 5.82
N SER A 555 -6.65 8.61 6.10
CA SER A 555 -7.92 7.91 5.87
C SER A 555 -9.08 8.48 6.71
N PHE A 556 -8.85 8.92 7.94
CA PHE A 556 -9.91 9.46 8.81
C PHE A 556 -10.21 10.94 8.56
N LEU A 557 -9.32 11.66 7.86
CA LEU A 557 -9.51 13.07 7.52
C LEU A 557 -10.02 13.29 6.10
N SER A 558 -10.24 12.23 5.31
CA SER A 558 -10.80 12.34 3.95
C SER A 558 -12.28 12.71 3.99
N GLU A 559 -12.74 13.46 2.97
CA GLU A 559 -14.15 13.88 2.84
C GLU A 559 -15.11 12.67 2.81
N THR A 560 -14.64 11.54 2.28
CA THR A 560 -15.30 10.24 2.32
C THR A 560 -14.57 9.31 3.28
N SER A 561 -14.55 9.63 4.59
CA SER A 561 -13.93 8.74 5.58
C SER A 561 -14.58 7.35 5.48
N PRO A 562 -13.79 6.28 5.21
CA PRO A 562 -14.32 4.93 5.24
C PRO A 562 -14.80 4.59 6.66
N PRO A 563 -15.71 3.61 6.83
CA PRO A 563 -16.03 3.09 8.15
C PRO A 563 -14.72 2.68 8.85
N PRO A 564 -14.60 2.89 10.17
CA PRO A 564 -13.32 2.76 10.84
C PRO A 564 -12.68 1.38 10.60
N LYS A 565 -11.43 1.39 10.09
CA LYS A 565 -10.63 0.19 9.77
C LYS A 565 -10.52 -0.79 10.94
N ASN A 566 -10.62 -0.29 12.19
CA ASN A 566 -10.85 -1.10 13.37
C ASN A 566 -12.31 -0.93 13.83
N PRO A 567 -13.19 -1.91 13.63
CA PRO A 567 -14.60 -1.77 13.98
C PRO A 567 -14.87 -1.66 15.48
N LYS A 568 -13.91 -2.02 16.36
CA LYS A 568 -13.99 -1.69 17.78
C LYS A 568 -14.01 -0.18 18.01
N LEU A 569 -13.38 0.61 17.12
CA LEU A 569 -13.44 2.06 17.17
C LEU A 569 -14.86 2.56 16.95
N GLN A 570 -15.65 1.92 16.06
CA GLN A 570 -17.06 2.26 15.87
C GLN A 570 -17.86 2.06 17.17
N TYR A 571 -17.64 0.95 17.87
CA TYR A 571 -18.26 0.72 19.17
C TYR A 571 -17.79 1.74 20.22
N CYS A 572 -16.51 2.11 20.24
CA CYS A 572 -15.99 3.16 21.13
C CYS A 572 -16.59 4.53 20.82
N ILE A 573 -16.73 4.89 19.54
CA ILE A 573 -17.38 6.14 19.11
C ILE A 573 -18.85 6.11 19.51
N GLU A 574 -19.57 5.01 19.26
CA GLU A 574 -20.96 4.87 19.66
C GLU A 574 -21.12 4.97 21.18
N LYS A 575 -20.22 4.37 21.96
CA LYS A 575 -20.20 4.47 23.41
C LYS A 575 -19.93 5.89 23.88
N TYR A 576 -18.91 6.56 23.32
CA TYR A 576 -18.59 7.95 23.60
C TYR A 576 -19.74 8.90 23.24
N VAL A 577 -20.35 8.71 22.06
CA VAL A 577 -21.53 9.46 21.62
C VAL A 577 -22.72 9.14 22.52
N GLY A 578 -22.90 7.88 22.91
CA GLY A 578 -23.94 7.42 23.82
C GLY A 578 -23.84 8.08 25.19
N GLU A 579 -22.66 8.05 25.82
CA GLU A 579 -22.38 8.69 27.10
C GLU A 579 -22.69 10.19 27.05
N ASN A 580 -22.34 10.85 25.95
CA ASN A 580 -22.64 12.26 25.77
C ASN A 580 -24.13 12.50 25.48
N VAL A 581 -24.76 11.80 24.53
CA VAL A 581 -26.10 12.11 23.99
C VAL A 581 -27.25 11.56 24.85
N LEU A 582 -27.02 10.47 25.58
CA LEU A 582 -28.03 9.88 26.46
C LEU A 582 -28.07 10.52 27.85
N THR A 583 -27.04 11.28 28.26
CA THR A 583 -27.08 12.10 29.50
C THR A 583 -27.93 13.36 29.32
N ASP A 584 -28.59 13.80 30.40
CA ASP A 584 -29.75 14.70 30.34
C ASP A 584 -29.46 16.15 29.89
N GLU A 585 -28.22 16.61 29.93
CA GLU A 585 -27.88 18.02 29.64
C GLU A 585 -27.30 18.30 28.24
N ASN A 586 -27.54 17.44 27.25
CA ASN A 586 -26.72 17.51 26.05
C ASN A 586 -27.17 18.52 24.97
N ASN A 587 -26.18 19.16 24.34
CA ASN A 587 -26.29 20.12 23.25
C ASN A 587 -27.09 19.60 22.05
N VAL A 588 -27.04 18.28 21.77
CA VAL A 588 -27.73 17.67 20.62
C VAL A 588 -29.25 17.67 20.80
N LYS A 589 -29.77 17.22 21.95
CA LYS A 589 -31.21 17.28 22.23
C LYS A 589 -31.72 18.72 22.25
N LYS A 590 -30.93 19.64 22.84
CA LYS A 590 -31.22 21.09 22.83
C LYS A 590 -31.23 21.65 21.40
N ALA A 591 -30.29 21.24 20.54
CA ALA A 591 -30.25 21.66 19.14
C ALA A 591 -31.46 21.13 18.35
N VAL A 592 -31.83 19.86 18.53
CA VAL A 592 -33.02 19.27 17.90
C VAL A 592 -34.29 19.99 18.36
N PHE A 593 -34.38 20.33 19.65
CA PHE A 593 -35.50 21.12 20.19
C PHE A 593 -35.55 22.53 19.59
N ARG A 594 -34.42 23.23 19.49
CA ARG A 594 -34.34 24.54 18.83
C ARG A 594 -34.80 24.48 17.38
N VAL A 595 -34.36 23.46 16.62
CA VAL A 595 -34.76 23.28 15.21
C VAL A 595 -36.26 23.00 15.10
N ARG A 596 -36.86 22.34 16.09
CA ARG A 596 -38.31 22.11 16.15
C ARG A 596 -39.12 23.38 16.37
N GLU A 597 -38.54 24.38 17.05
CA GLU A 597 -39.16 25.68 17.28
C GLU A 597 -38.98 26.66 16.10
N VAL A 598 -38.12 26.32 15.12
CA VAL A 598 -37.94 27.13 13.92
C VAL A 598 -39.23 27.12 13.11
N ASP A 599 -39.67 28.31 12.70
CA ASP A 599 -40.81 28.46 11.80
C ASP A 599 -40.43 27.93 10.40
N LEU A 600 -41.00 26.78 10.04
CA LEU A 600 -40.77 26.13 8.74
C LEU A 600 -41.76 26.58 7.65
N THR A 601 -42.70 27.49 7.96
CA THR A 601 -43.74 27.90 7.01
C THR A 601 -43.19 28.55 5.74
N THR A 602 -41.98 29.12 5.81
CA THR A 602 -41.27 29.74 4.68
C THR A 602 -40.65 28.74 3.71
N LEU A 603 -40.47 27.47 4.11
CA LEU A 603 -39.90 26.43 3.27
C LEU A 603 -40.97 25.71 2.43
N PRO A 604 -40.66 25.23 1.21
CA PRO A 604 -41.55 24.35 0.45
C PRO A 604 -41.95 23.08 1.23
N LYS A 605 -43.19 22.60 1.02
CA LYS A 605 -43.76 21.42 1.70
C LYS A 605 -42.86 20.16 1.62
N SER A 606 -42.16 19.97 0.50
CA SER A 606 -41.19 18.87 0.33
C SER A 606 -40.08 18.94 1.38
N TYR A 607 -39.42 20.11 1.54
CA TYR A 607 -38.37 20.28 2.54
C TYR A 607 -38.89 20.32 3.97
N GLN A 608 -40.08 20.89 4.20
CA GLN A 608 -40.72 20.80 5.52
C GLN A 608 -40.85 19.33 5.94
N SER A 609 -41.30 18.46 5.03
CA SER A 609 -41.40 17.02 5.31
C SER A 609 -40.05 16.36 5.58
N LEU A 610 -38.98 16.79 4.89
CA LEU A 610 -37.62 16.29 5.12
C LEU A 610 -37.04 16.72 6.46
N VAL A 611 -37.25 17.99 6.87
CA VAL A 611 -36.84 18.49 8.19
C VAL A 611 -37.58 17.75 9.30
N ILE A 612 -38.90 17.60 9.17
CA ILE A 612 -39.73 16.87 10.15
C ILE A 612 -39.28 15.41 10.24
N LYS A 613 -39.05 14.76 9.10
CA LYS A 613 -38.55 13.38 9.04
C LYS A 613 -37.17 13.26 9.70
N SER A 614 -36.27 14.20 9.45
CA SER A 614 -34.92 14.21 10.04
C SER A 614 -34.99 14.32 11.56
N ILE A 615 -35.84 15.22 12.09
CA ILE A 615 -36.07 15.36 13.54
C ILE A 615 -36.62 14.06 14.14
N ASP A 616 -37.56 13.41 13.45
CA ASP A 616 -38.15 12.14 13.88
C ASP A 616 -37.12 10.98 13.83
N ASP A 617 -36.30 10.93 12.78
CA ASP A 617 -35.20 9.96 12.63
C ASP A 617 -34.17 10.09 13.76
N VAL A 618 -33.84 11.31 14.20
CA VAL A 618 -32.99 11.51 15.39
C VAL A 618 -33.63 10.89 16.64
N ASN A 619 -34.90 11.18 16.92
CA ASN A 619 -35.57 10.65 18.11
C ASN A 619 -35.65 9.12 18.08
N LYS A 620 -36.06 8.54 16.95
CA LYS A 620 -36.10 7.08 16.75
C LYS A 620 -34.72 6.46 16.87
N GLY A 621 -33.70 7.09 16.29
CA GLY A 621 -32.33 6.60 16.39
C GLY A 621 -31.82 6.58 17.83
N LEU A 622 -32.10 7.61 18.64
CA LEU A 622 -31.72 7.61 20.06
C LEU A 622 -32.42 6.50 20.87
N VAL A 623 -33.67 6.17 20.53
CA VAL A 623 -34.37 5.02 21.12
C VAL A 623 -33.67 3.72 20.77
N HIS A 624 -33.32 3.52 19.50
CA HIS A 624 -32.60 2.34 19.04
C HIS A 624 -31.20 2.23 19.64
N LEU A 625 -30.49 3.35 19.82
CA LEU A 625 -29.18 3.38 20.49
C LEU A 625 -29.29 2.96 21.96
N ASN A 626 -30.28 3.48 22.70
CA ASN A 626 -30.51 3.08 24.09
C ASN A 626 -30.93 1.61 24.20
N GLN A 627 -31.77 1.12 23.29
CA GLN A 627 -32.12 -0.30 23.22
C GLN A 627 -30.89 -1.18 22.94
N ALA A 628 -30.01 -0.76 22.03
CA ALA A 628 -28.76 -1.47 21.75
C ALA A 628 -27.89 -1.59 23.00
N PHE A 629 -27.71 -0.53 23.80
CA PHE A 629 -26.94 -0.60 25.04
C PHE A 629 -27.58 -1.49 26.11
N LYS A 630 -28.92 -1.50 26.23
CA LYS A 630 -29.61 -2.42 27.14
C LYS A 630 -29.42 -3.88 26.74
N ILE A 631 -29.50 -4.18 25.44
CA ILE A 631 -29.25 -5.54 24.93
C ILE A 631 -27.78 -5.93 25.13
N GLU A 632 -26.83 -5.01 24.91
CA GLU A 632 -25.41 -5.22 25.18
C GLU A 632 -25.15 -5.59 26.65
N GLU A 633 -25.80 -4.91 27.60
CA GLU A 633 -25.71 -5.24 29.02
C GLU A 633 -26.27 -6.64 29.32
N GLU A 634 -27.37 -7.02 28.68
CA GLU A 634 -27.96 -8.37 28.79
C GLU A 634 -27.01 -9.44 28.21
N ILE A 635 -26.39 -9.15 27.06
CA ILE A 635 -25.39 -10.03 26.44
C ILE A 635 -24.20 -10.21 27.38
N ASN A 636 -23.66 -9.13 27.95
CA ASN A 636 -22.52 -9.20 28.88
C ASN A 636 -22.83 -10.03 30.12
N LYS A 637 -24.06 -9.94 30.67
CA LYS A 637 -24.50 -10.79 31.79
C LYS A 637 -24.57 -12.26 31.40
N LYS A 638 -25.15 -12.57 30.24
CA LYS A 638 -25.28 -13.96 29.74
C LYS A 638 -23.96 -14.55 29.23
N ALA A 639 -23.01 -13.71 28.82
CA ALA A 639 -21.71 -14.14 28.29
C ALA A 639 -20.88 -14.90 29.33
N VAL A 640 -20.98 -14.52 30.61
CA VAL A 640 -20.23 -15.16 31.72
C VAL A 640 -20.49 -16.67 31.80
N ASP A 641 -21.75 -17.09 31.64
CA ASP A 641 -22.14 -18.51 31.68
C ASP A 641 -21.98 -19.21 30.32
N TYR A 642 -22.09 -18.45 29.23
CA TYR A 642 -22.04 -18.96 27.87
C TYR A 642 -20.61 -19.23 27.36
N GLU A 643 -19.65 -18.35 27.67
CA GLU A 643 -18.28 -18.41 27.14
C GLU A 643 -17.53 -19.69 27.53
N PRO A 644 -17.56 -20.18 28.79
CA PRO A 644 -16.92 -21.44 29.16
C PRO A 644 -17.53 -22.64 28.42
N GLN A 645 -18.85 -22.66 28.24
CA GLN A 645 -19.56 -23.74 27.53
C GLN A 645 -19.23 -23.69 26.03
N LEU A 646 -19.18 -22.50 25.44
CA LEU A 646 -18.75 -22.30 24.07
C LEU A 646 -17.32 -22.82 23.85
N LEU A 647 -16.36 -22.42 24.68
CA LEU A 647 -14.97 -22.86 24.54
C LEU A 647 -14.85 -24.38 24.67
N PHE A 648 -15.55 -24.99 25.63
CA PHE A 648 -15.59 -26.44 25.79
C PHE A 648 -16.12 -27.15 24.55
N VAL A 649 -17.32 -26.77 24.06
CA VAL A 649 -17.92 -27.40 22.89
C VAL A 649 -17.11 -27.14 21.63
N ARG A 650 -16.55 -25.93 21.46
CA ARG A 650 -15.71 -25.60 20.29
C ARG A 650 -14.41 -26.38 20.26
N ASN A 651 -13.80 -26.68 21.41
CA ASN A 651 -12.65 -27.57 21.46
C ASN A 651 -13.02 -28.99 21.03
N ILE A 652 -14.13 -29.53 21.51
CA ILE A 652 -14.65 -30.84 21.10
C ILE A 652 -14.97 -30.87 19.59
N GLU A 653 -15.66 -29.86 19.07
CA GLU A 653 -15.96 -29.73 17.63
C GLU A 653 -14.68 -29.65 16.78
N LYS A 654 -13.65 -28.95 17.26
CA LYS A 654 -12.35 -28.89 16.60
C LYS A 654 -11.71 -30.27 16.53
N ASP A 655 -11.69 -31.02 17.63
CA ASP A 655 -11.11 -32.37 17.68
C ASP A 655 -11.88 -33.35 16.80
N ILE A 656 -13.23 -33.26 16.81
CA ILE A 656 -14.09 -34.04 15.89
C ILE A 656 -13.71 -33.73 14.43
N ARG A 657 -13.54 -32.46 14.06
CA ARG A 657 -13.20 -32.08 12.67
C ARG A 657 -11.83 -32.57 12.25
N ILE A 658 -10.84 -32.56 13.14
CA ILE A 658 -9.51 -33.13 12.88
C ILE A 658 -9.66 -34.62 12.57
N LEU A 659 -10.38 -35.37 13.42
CA LEU A 659 -10.63 -36.79 13.23
C LEU A 659 -11.45 -37.09 11.97
N GLU A 660 -12.42 -36.24 11.61
CA GLU A 660 -13.19 -36.36 10.38
C GLU A 660 -12.34 -36.09 9.13
N LYS A 661 -11.40 -35.13 9.19
CA LYS A 661 -10.43 -34.86 8.11
C LYS A 661 -9.50 -36.06 7.92
N GLU A 662 -8.90 -36.56 9.00
CA GLU A 662 -8.06 -37.77 8.97
C GLU A 662 -8.85 -38.98 8.45
N SER A 663 -10.09 -39.16 8.90
CA SER A 663 -10.97 -40.24 8.42
C SER A 663 -11.26 -40.12 6.91
N LYS A 664 -11.35 -38.90 6.38
CA LYS A 664 -11.52 -38.65 4.94
C LYS A 664 -10.25 -38.98 4.16
N GLU A 665 -9.09 -38.59 4.66
CA GLU A 665 -7.79 -38.93 4.08
C GLU A 665 -7.56 -40.44 4.05
N ILE A 666 -7.87 -41.14 5.15
CA ILE A 666 -7.83 -42.61 5.23
C ILE A 666 -8.77 -43.25 4.21
N LYS A 667 -9.99 -42.72 4.03
CA LYS A 667 -10.91 -43.21 2.98
C LYS A 667 -10.32 -43.05 1.58
N THR A 668 -9.68 -41.90 1.32
CA THR A 668 -9.02 -41.66 0.04
C THR A 668 -7.84 -42.60 -0.16
N LEU A 669 -7.03 -42.86 0.87
CA LEU A 669 -5.96 -43.86 0.84
C LEU A 669 -6.49 -45.26 0.55
N ILE A 670 -7.55 -45.70 1.25
CA ILE A 670 -8.22 -46.99 0.99
C ILE A 670 -8.70 -47.09 -0.45
N SER A 671 -9.17 -45.99 -1.05
CA SER A 671 -9.63 -45.97 -2.45
C SER A 671 -8.49 -46.06 -3.48
N ARG A 672 -7.26 -45.72 -3.09
CA ARG A 672 -6.07 -45.70 -3.94
C ARG A 672 -5.22 -46.97 -3.82
N LEU A 673 -5.46 -47.83 -2.83
CA LEU A 673 -4.74 -49.10 -2.64
C LEU A 673 -5.10 -50.15 -3.71
N GLU A 674 -4.09 -50.84 -4.23
CA GLU A 674 -4.26 -51.91 -5.22
C GLU A 674 -4.80 -53.21 -4.58
N LYS A 675 -5.32 -54.13 -5.41
CA LYS A 675 -5.89 -55.41 -4.95
C LYS A 675 -4.93 -56.30 -4.16
N ASN A 676 -3.61 -56.10 -4.28
CA ASN A 676 -2.60 -56.94 -3.62
C ASN A 676 -2.23 -56.47 -2.20
N GLN A 677 -2.83 -55.38 -1.69
CA GLN A 677 -2.54 -54.78 -0.37
C GLN A 677 -3.71 -54.96 0.62
N GLU A 678 -4.22 -56.18 0.76
CA GLU A 678 -5.46 -56.46 1.51
C GLU A 678 -5.28 -56.30 3.04
N ASP A 679 -4.11 -56.63 3.57
CA ASP A 679 -3.78 -56.46 5.00
C ASP A 679 -3.67 -54.98 5.40
N GLU A 680 -3.05 -54.16 4.55
CA GLU A 680 -2.91 -52.71 4.75
C GLU A 680 -4.27 -52.01 4.70
N LYS A 681 -5.14 -52.44 3.78
CA LYS A 681 -6.53 -51.99 3.69
C LYS A 681 -7.33 -52.33 4.95
N LYS A 682 -7.15 -53.52 5.51
CA LYS A 682 -7.83 -53.95 6.75
C LYS A 682 -7.36 -53.14 7.97
N LEU A 683 -6.08 -52.82 8.04
CA LEU A 683 -5.51 -51.98 9.10
C LEU A 683 -6.08 -50.55 9.06
N LEU A 684 -6.13 -49.94 7.88
CA LEU A 684 -6.74 -48.62 7.67
C LEU A 684 -8.25 -48.60 7.97
N GLN A 685 -8.97 -49.69 7.64
CA GLN A 685 -10.39 -49.83 8.00
C GLN A 685 -10.59 -49.90 9.52
N ASN A 686 -9.72 -50.61 10.24
CA ASN A 686 -9.77 -50.66 11.70
C ASN A 686 -9.48 -49.29 12.33
N ASP A 687 -8.51 -48.55 11.80
CA ASP A 687 -8.22 -47.18 12.26
C ASP A 687 -9.40 -46.24 12.01
N LEU A 688 -10.07 -46.36 10.87
CA LEU A 688 -11.29 -45.60 10.56
C LEU A 688 -12.42 -45.91 11.57
N ILE A 689 -12.60 -47.17 11.94
CA ILE A 689 -13.59 -47.58 12.96
C ILE A 689 -13.22 -47.02 14.34
N ALA A 690 -11.94 -47.08 14.72
CA ALA A 690 -11.44 -46.53 15.98
C ALA A 690 -11.69 -45.00 16.04
N LYS A 691 -11.31 -44.26 15.00
CA LYS A 691 -11.55 -42.82 14.91
C LYS A 691 -13.05 -42.47 14.94
N LYS A 692 -13.90 -43.24 14.26
CA LYS A 692 -15.36 -43.06 14.31
C LYS A 692 -15.91 -43.25 15.73
N THR A 693 -15.40 -44.24 16.46
CA THR A 693 -15.79 -44.48 17.86
C THR A 693 -15.38 -43.31 18.76
N ILE A 694 -14.19 -42.74 18.54
CA ILE A 694 -13.72 -41.55 19.26
C ILE A 694 -14.60 -40.33 18.94
N ILE A 695 -14.98 -40.13 17.67
CA ILE A 695 -15.90 -39.07 17.25
C ILE A 695 -17.25 -39.21 17.96
N ASP A 696 -17.81 -40.41 18.01
CA ASP A 696 -19.10 -40.66 18.67
C ASP A 696 -19.02 -40.42 20.19
N ASN A 697 -17.90 -40.77 20.83
CA ASN A 697 -17.64 -40.41 22.23
C ASN A 697 -17.60 -38.88 22.43
N TYR A 698 -16.85 -38.15 21.60
CA TYR A 698 -16.80 -36.70 21.66
C TYR A 698 -18.17 -36.04 21.45
N LYS A 699 -18.98 -36.54 20.51
CA LYS A 699 -20.36 -36.07 20.31
C LYS A 699 -21.22 -36.28 21.56
N SER A 700 -21.02 -37.38 22.30
CA SER A 700 -21.76 -37.64 23.54
C SER A 700 -21.41 -36.71 24.70
N GLN A 701 -20.22 -36.08 24.68
CA GLN A 701 -19.77 -35.12 25.70
C GLN A 701 -20.36 -33.72 25.50
N ILE A 702 -20.94 -33.42 24.34
CA ILE A 702 -21.61 -32.15 24.06
C ILE A 702 -22.92 -32.10 24.87
N PRO A 703 -23.14 -31.08 25.71
CA PRO A 703 -24.38 -30.96 26.48
C PRO A 703 -25.61 -30.94 25.56
N SER A 704 -26.66 -31.68 25.91
CA SER A 704 -27.89 -31.76 25.11
C SER A 704 -28.62 -30.42 24.97
N ASP A 705 -28.42 -29.50 25.92
CA ASP A 705 -29.00 -28.14 25.92
C ASP A 705 -28.18 -27.12 25.10
N TRP A 706 -26.99 -27.51 24.61
CA TRP A 706 -26.10 -26.63 23.85
C TRP A 706 -26.75 -25.99 22.60
N PRO A 707 -27.48 -26.72 21.74
CA PRO A 707 -28.08 -26.14 20.54
C PRO A 707 -29.09 -25.03 20.85
N ASN A 708 -29.84 -25.18 21.94
CA ASN A 708 -30.82 -24.18 22.36
C ASN A 708 -30.12 -22.95 22.93
N LYS A 709 -29.17 -23.13 23.85
CA LYS A 709 -28.36 -22.03 24.41
C LYS A 709 -27.62 -21.25 23.33
N TYR A 710 -27.00 -21.94 22.36
CA TYR A 710 -26.32 -21.31 21.24
C TYR A 710 -27.28 -20.45 20.42
N LYS A 711 -28.45 -20.99 20.08
CA LYS A 711 -29.48 -20.28 19.30
C LYS A 711 -30.03 -19.06 20.03
N ASP A 712 -30.26 -19.17 21.34
CA ASP A 712 -30.75 -18.08 22.18
C ASP A 712 -29.73 -16.95 22.26
N PHE A 713 -28.46 -17.27 22.49
CA PHE A 713 -27.38 -16.27 22.54
C PHE A 713 -27.15 -15.61 21.17
N GLN A 714 -27.17 -16.37 20.08
CA GLN A 714 -27.10 -15.84 18.71
C GLN A 714 -28.26 -14.88 18.41
N SER A 715 -29.47 -15.20 18.86
CA SER A 715 -30.65 -14.35 18.69
C SER A 715 -30.47 -12.98 19.36
N LEU A 716 -29.87 -12.95 20.56
CA LEU A 716 -29.56 -11.71 21.26
C LEU A 716 -28.53 -10.86 20.52
N ILE A 717 -27.42 -11.45 20.07
CA ILE A 717 -26.41 -10.75 19.26
C ILE A 717 -27.03 -10.18 17.98
N LYS A 718 -27.89 -10.96 17.31
CA LYS A 718 -28.58 -10.53 16.09
C LYS A 718 -29.51 -9.35 16.36
N LYS A 719 -30.24 -9.37 17.48
CA LYS A 719 -31.09 -8.24 17.90
C LYS A 719 -30.27 -6.98 18.13
N GLU A 720 -29.17 -7.07 18.88
CA GLU A 720 -28.28 -5.93 19.12
C GLU A 720 -27.78 -5.31 17.80
N LYS A 721 -27.30 -6.17 16.88
CA LYS A 721 -26.81 -5.75 15.57
C LYS A 721 -27.89 -5.05 14.73
N ILE A 722 -29.13 -5.54 14.79
CA ILE A 722 -30.27 -4.90 14.11
C ILE A 722 -30.53 -3.51 14.68
N GLU A 723 -30.54 -3.36 16.01
CA GLU A 723 -30.79 -2.07 16.67
C GLU A 723 -29.69 -1.05 16.37
N ARG A 724 -28.41 -1.45 16.43
CA ARG A 724 -27.29 -0.58 16.01
C ARG A 724 -27.36 -0.20 14.53
N SER A 725 -27.73 -1.13 13.65
CA SER A 725 -27.89 -0.88 12.22
C SER A 725 -29.00 0.12 11.94
N LYS A 726 -30.14 0.01 12.63
CA LYS A 726 -31.24 0.99 12.54
C LYS A 726 -30.78 2.37 13.01
N TYR A 727 -30.11 2.44 14.17
CA TYR A 727 -29.53 3.70 14.68
C TYR A 727 -28.65 4.37 13.63
N ARG A 728 -27.67 3.65 13.07
CA ARG A 728 -26.74 4.19 12.06
C ARG A 728 -27.48 4.75 10.84
N ARG A 729 -28.38 3.95 10.26
CA ARG A 729 -29.16 4.37 9.07
C ARG A 729 -30.01 5.61 9.32
N LEU A 730 -30.63 5.72 10.50
CA LEU A 730 -31.46 6.86 10.87
C LEU A 730 -30.62 8.12 11.08
N MET A 731 -29.45 8.00 11.73
CA MET A 731 -28.54 9.13 11.94
C MET A 731 -27.93 9.63 10.63
N ASP A 732 -27.46 8.72 9.77
CA ASP A 732 -26.91 9.06 8.46
C ASP A 732 -27.98 9.72 7.58
N GLY A 733 -29.21 9.21 7.62
CA GLY A 733 -30.36 9.80 6.94
C GLY A 733 -30.66 11.21 7.43
N SER A 734 -30.76 11.40 8.75
CA SER A 734 -31.03 12.71 9.34
C SER A 734 -29.95 13.75 8.99
N TYR A 735 -28.68 13.37 9.01
CA TYR A 735 -27.59 14.29 8.68
C TYR A 735 -27.61 14.68 7.21
N ASN A 736 -27.71 13.70 6.31
CA ASN A 736 -27.67 13.94 4.86
C ASN A 736 -28.81 14.84 4.37
N GLU A 737 -30.03 14.65 4.88
CA GLU A 737 -31.18 15.47 4.46
C GLU A 737 -31.07 16.91 4.96
N ILE A 738 -30.63 17.14 6.20
CA ILE A 738 -30.38 18.50 6.72
C ILE A 738 -29.20 19.16 5.99
N PHE A 739 -28.13 18.41 5.71
CA PHE A 739 -26.96 18.91 5.00
C PHE A 739 -27.31 19.38 3.58
N LYS A 740 -28.19 18.66 2.88
CA LYS A 740 -28.73 19.11 1.57
C LYS A 740 -29.46 20.45 1.70
N ILE A 741 -30.35 20.60 2.68
CA ILE A 741 -31.11 21.84 2.89
C ILE A 741 -30.18 22.99 3.27
N TYR A 742 -29.21 22.75 4.15
CA TYR A 742 -28.19 23.72 4.52
C TYR A 742 -27.39 24.21 3.31
N THR A 743 -26.99 23.28 2.44
CA THR A 743 -26.28 23.60 1.19
C THR A 743 -27.14 24.47 0.29
N ILE A 744 -28.45 24.18 0.14
CA ILE A 744 -29.40 24.99 -0.63
C ILE A 744 -29.55 26.40 -0.04
N ILE A 745 -29.72 26.52 1.28
CA ILE A 745 -29.86 27.83 1.94
C ILE A 745 -28.60 28.68 1.77
N ASN A 746 -27.41 28.07 1.82
CA ASN A 746 -26.16 28.78 1.59
C ASN A 746 -26.01 29.28 0.14
N LEU A 747 -26.79 28.76 -0.81
CA LEU A 747 -26.83 29.23 -2.19
C LEU A 747 -27.75 30.45 -2.38
N LYS A 748 -28.28 31.06 -1.30
CA LYS A 748 -29.19 32.22 -1.37
C LYS A 748 -28.64 33.38 -2.22
N ASP A 749 -27.35 33.67 -2.08
CA ASP A 749 -26.71 34.82 -2.73
C ASP A 749 -26.59 34.54 -4.24
N THR A 750 -26.33 33.29 -4.59
CA THR A 750 -26.36 32.78 -5.97
C THR A 750 -27.76 32.88 -6.56
N PHE A 751 -28.81 32.46 -5.85
CA PHE A 751 -30.20 32.56 -6.32
C PHE A 751 -30.68 34.02 -6.48
N SER A 752 -30.26 34.93 -5.58
CA SER A 752 -30.63 36.34 -5.65
C SER A 752 -30.14 37.02 -6.93
N MET A 753 -28.98 36.60 -7.46
CA MET A 753 -28.47 37.10 -8.75
C MET A 753 -29.41 36.79 -9.92
N PHE A 754 -30.08 35.64 -9.91
CA PHE A 754 -31.00 35.22 -10.97
C PHE A 754 -32.38 35.87 -10.89
N GLU A 755 -32.79 36.41 -9.74
CA GLU A 755 -34.11 37.02 -9.56
C GLU A 755 -34.33 38.22 -10.49
N SER A 756 -33.31 39.08 -10.61
CA SER A 756 -33.35 40.26 -11.48
C SER A 756 -33.52 39.87 -12.95
N ARG A 757 -32.84 38.79 -13.37
CA ARG A 757 -32.84 38.28 -14.74
C ARG A 757 -34.16 37.57 -15.05
N PHE A 758 -34.70 36.79 -14.11
CA PHE A 758 -36.03 36.19 -14.23
C PHE A 758 -37.13 37.24 -14.38
N LYS A 759 -37.14 38.29 -13.55
CA LYS A 759 -38.10 39.40 -13.66
C LYS A 759 -38.02 40.11 -15.01
N ASN A 760 -36.81 40.28 -15.56
CA ASN A 760 -36.60 40.89 -16.88
C ASN A 760 -37.15 39.99 -18.01
N ILE A 761 -36.87 38.68 -17.97
CA ILE A 761 -37.41 37.71 -18.94
C ILE A 761 -38.95 37.66 -18.84
N SER A 762 -39.51 37.61 -17.62
CA SER A 762 -40.95 37.65 -17.38
C SER A 762 -41.62 38.90 -17.94
N ALA A 763 -41.01 40.09 -17.75
CA ALA A 763 -41.54 41.34 -18.29
C ALA A 763 -41.48 41.38 -19.83
N LYS A 764 -40.45 40.78 -20.44
CA LYS A 764 -40.34 40.66 -21.91
C LYS A 764 -41.36 39.67 -22.49
N LEU A 765 -41.70 38.59 -21.76
CA LEU A 765 -42.73 37.61 -22.15
C LEU A 765 -44.13 38.24 -22.29
N GLU A 766 -44.44 39.27 -21.50
CA GLU A 766 -45.75 39.96 -21.56
C GLU A 766 -45.89 40.89 -22.77
N VAL A 767 -44.78 41.26 -23.41
CA VAL A 767 -44.72 42.29 -24.47
C VAL A 767 -44.36 41.72 -25.86
N ASN A 768 -43.56 40.64 -25.92
CA ASN A 768 -43.02 40.09 -27.17
C ASN A 768 -43.58 38.69 -27.51
N ASP A 769 -43.49 38.30 -28.79
CA ASP A 769 -43.91 36.96 -29.27
C ASP A 769 -43.03 35.86 -28.63
N PRO A 770 -43.59 34.85 -27.93
CA PRO A 770 -42.84 33.85 -27.19
C PRO A 770 -41.74 33.14 -27.99
N LYS A 771 -41.91 33.01 -29.31
CA LYS A 771 -40.92 32.39 -30.20
C LYS A 771 -39.58 33.11 -30.26
N GLN A 772 -39.54 34.42 -29.98
CA GLN A 772 -38.31 35.21 -30.01
C GLN A 772 -37.49 35.09 -28.71
N LEU A 773 -38.11 34.65 -27.62
CA LEU A 773 -37.49 34.53 -26.29
C LEU A 773 -37.03 33.10 -25.96
N ILE A 774 -37.29 32.13 -26.84
CA ILE A 774 -36.97 30.71 -26.62
C ILE A 774 -35.49 30.49 -26.31
N ASP A 775 -34.58 31.15 -27.03
CA ASP A 775 -33.14 30.96 -26.84
C ASP A 775 -32.63 31.63 -25.54
N GLU A 776 -33.21 32.78 -25.16
CA GLU A 776 -32.91 33.46 -23.89
C GLU A 776 -33.42 32.66 -22.69
N ILE A 777 -34.60 32.03 -22.81
CA ILE A 777 -35.19 31.11 -21.81
C ILE A 777 -34.37 29.82 -21.71
N LYS A 778 -33.91 29.24 -22.82
CA LYS A 778 -33.05 28.05 -22.82
C LYS A 778 -31.72 28.30 -22.12
N LEU A 779 -31.06 29.41 -22.44
CA LEU A 779 -29.81 29.83 -21.78
C LEU A 779 -30.01 30.03 -20.28
N PHE A 780 -31.08 30.72 -19.89
CA PHE A 780 -31.42 30.90 -18.48
C PHE A 780 -31.72 29.57 -17.76
N THR A 781 -32.36 28.62 -18.44
CA THR A 781 -32.64 27.27 -17.93
C THR A 781 -31.36 26.43 -17.77
N GLN A 782 -30.39 26.57 -18.68
CA GLN A 782 -29.08 25.90 -18.56
C GLN A 782 -28.26 26.44 -17.39
N GLU A 783 -28.25 27.76 -17.17
CA GLU A 783 -27.58 28.37 -16.02
C GLU A 783 -28.24 27.94 -14.70
N LEU A 784 -29.58 27.89 -14.67
CA LEU A 784 -30.32 27.36 -13.53
C LEU A 784 -29.99 25.87 -13.27
N ASN A 785 -29.79 25.06 -14.33
CA ASN A 785 -29.45 23.64 -14.23
C ASN A 785 -28.16 23.34 -13.46
N LYS A 786 -27.24 24.31 -13.39
CA LYS A 786 -25.99 24.19 -12.62
C LYS A 786 -26.22 24.30 -11.10
N ILE A 787 -27.40 24.74 -10.66
CA ILE A 787 -27.75 24.92 -9.24
C ILE A 787 -28.55 23.72 -8.72
N PRO A 788 -28.20 23.13 -7.56
CA PRO A 788 -28.97 22.07 -6.92
C PRO A 788 -30.44 22.48 -6.64
N ASP A 789 -31.37 21.58 -6.96
CA ASP A 789 -32.81 21.64 -6.61
C ASP A 789 -33.64 22.79 -7.23
N ASN A 790 -33.41 23.03 -8.52
CA ASN A 790 -34.05 24.04 -9.37
C ASN A 790 -35.35 23.59 -10.10
N ARG A 791 -35.81 22.35 -9.87
CA ARG A 791 -36.80 21.67 -10.75
C ARG A 791 -38.11 22.43 -10.91
N ASN A 792 -38.57 23.10 -9.86
CA ASN A 792 -39.84 23.83 -9.91
C ASN A 792 -39.73 25.10 -10.77
N ILE A 793 -38.58 25.78 -10.76
CA ILE A 793 -38.33 26.98 -11.58
C ILE A 793 -38.22 26.58 -13.05
N ILE A 794 -37.53 25.48 -13.33
CA ILE A 794 -37.43 24.90 -14.68
C ILE A 794 -38.80 24.44 -15.19
N SER A 795 -39.67 23.90 -14.33
CA SER A 795 -41.01 23.49 -14.76
C SER A 795 -41.97 24.66 -15.07
N SER A 796 -41.67 25.86 -14.58
CA SER A 796 -42.45 27.08 -14.83
C SER A 796 -41.95 27.91 -16.01
N LEU A 797 -40.70 27.68 -16.45
CA LEU A 797 -40.10 28.22 -17.66
C LEU A 797 -40.43 27.31 -18.85
#